data_AF-A0A4Q0PFK2-F1
#
_entry.id   AF-A0A4Q0PFK2-F1
#
_cell.length_a   1.000
_cell.length_b   1.000
_cell.length_c   1.000
_cell.angle_alpha   90.00
_cell.angle_beta   90.00
_cell.angle_gamma   90.00
#
_symmetry.space_group_name_H-M   'P 1'
#
loop_
_entity.id
_entity.type
_entity.pdbx_description
1 polymer ?
#
loop_
_entity_poly.entity_id
_entity_poly.type
_entity_poly.pdbx_seq_one_letter_code
_entity_poly.pdbx_strand_id
1 'polypeptide(L)'
;MKKILGILLGISYAAVAQNYYPLHNIPKPANTYTLKESLRTSAGVYTEDGTLLRTLWSNLEKKSGTHRVVWDRLDDEGKPVNDTTTTIKILANKVNYEWKGIIGNTSNTHGGDSIFNNAQVIQGMIQVGEQLYYNCGYNEHDPAFEKFKINNINKNIPVLSRIHYGLEVPYICADEKRIFIGGLDIWNDQKPTMVFAINIADNAQYDFTHGSQYTLASNHKYRSVIGRVQGEESRITGMAVQNNGNYLFIARGKLNSISVYDKNTGRLVNTFTDFINPRELKIIGNQLWCINNKMIEQYTILTNGFLDNRNIFNNTIKEPLAMALNKTGKNIAIADGETNQIKIFNSAGSLIKTLGISGGYRTNPNVLDHKFMLINPAQPEMKTFLCYQDDGKLWVGDTGNYRSLRFNTDYTLDDFIMYQCWIRSMGVDRSNPTRVFANYLEFSVDIEKGNWKLVKNWAGNFKIEQDGEYDRLKWVSTLSNGKTYAFQLATNATQWEVVELADTGLRYTGIKIKRRTPTATLLPNGNIRYFDGELVVKPNQPPLYWKERSLTGFDQNDNPVWGDLEEVANTGILQPSDPIYRETISWNYPPRNDTESNLIISFEGGSAAPDYSSNKYHLGATKKGETGFKWKTAVGTARNYYGPYPEDGRYDMGNGVQYPGGVILVEGKNIFWNYHGEFWKQMQTNIFTHVYDNGLMVGKFGVTGADIFKGKRVWDQTGVPGMAGNNLKGDIISLNGDLYILHGDEGWHGGIHIWKISNLNSIKEFNIPTAKN
;
A
#
# COMPACT_ATOMS: atom_id res chain seq x y z
N MET A 1 -55.31 -2.93 -51.13
CA MET A 1 -54.77 -2.17 -52.29
C MET A 1 -55.39 -0.77 -52.26
N LYS A 2 -54.56 0.26 -52.06
CA LYS A 2 -54.85 1.72 -52.15
C LYS A 2 -56.11 2.28 -51.46
N LYS A 3 -56.01 2.51 -50.14
CA LYS A 3 -56.39 3.80 -49.53
C LYS A 3 -55.28 4.16 -48.53
N ILE A 4 -54.42 5.05 -48.99
CA ILE A 4 -53.07 5.36 -48.54
C ILE A 4 -53.04 6.86 -48.21
N LEU A 5 -52.22 7.22 -47.22
CA LEU A 5 -51.78 8.59 -46.85
C LEU A 5 -52.85 9.49 -46.21
N GLY A 6 -52.84 9.60 -44.87
CA GLY A 6 -53.56 10.68 -44.20
C GLY A 6 -53.52 10.70 -42.68
N ILE A 7 -53.25 9.59 -42.00
CA ILE A 7 -53.36 9.54 -40.54
C ILE A 7 -52.29 8.59 -39.98
N LEU A 8 -51.02 9.02 -39.95
CA LEU A 8 -49.92 8.36 -39.20
C LEU A 8 -48.62 9.18 -39.23
N LEU A 9 -48.70 10.50 -39.05
CA LEU A 9 -47.55 11.38 -38.80
C LEU A 9 -48.04 12.50 -37.88
N GLY A 10 -47.84 12.34 -36.57
CA GLY A 10 -48.30 13.38 -35.65
C GLY A 10 -48.20 13.06 -34.16
N ILE A 11 -47.23 12.26 -33.70
CA ILE A 11 -46.82 12.24 -32.28
C ILE A 11 -45.32 11.92 -32.20
N SER A 12 -44.49 12.92 -32.50
CA SER A 12 -43.09 12.96 -32.07
C SER A 12 -42.68 14.44 -31.95
N TYR A 13 -41.94 14.75 -30.89
CA TYR A 13 -41.44 16.08 -30.49
C TYR A 13 -42.45 17.05 -29.85
N ALA A 14 -42.77 16.79 -28.58
CA ALA A 14 -42.88 17.89 -27.62
C ALA A 14 -41.45 18.33 -27.27
N ALA A 15 -40.89 19.21 -28.10
CA ALA A 15 -39.66 19.92 -27.78
C ALA A 15 -39.91 20.77 -26.53
N VAL A 16 -39.07 20.58 -25.52
CA VAL A 16 -38.84 21.58 -24.49
C VAL A 16 -38.34 22.82 -25.22
N ALA A 17 -39.20 23.82 -25.37
CA ALA A 17 -38.83 25.15 -25.79
C ALA A 17 -37.98 25.76 -24.67
N GLN A 18 -36.70 25.38 -24.62
CA GLN A 18 -35.67 26.30 -24.15
C GLN A 18 -35.66 27.46 -25.13
N ASN A 19 -35.91 28.65 -24.62
CA ASN A 19 -35.74 29.91 -25.32
C ASN A 19 -34.30 30.00 -25.88
N TYR A 20 -34.09 29.49 -27.08
CA TYR A 20 -33.01 29.93 -27.96
C TYR A 20 -33.34 31.37 -28.33
N TYR A 21 -32.85 32.32 -27.55
CA TYR A 21 -32.61 33.65 -28.10
C TYR A 21 -31.54 33.46 -29.18
N PRO A 22 -31.83 33.77 -30.46
CA PRO A 22 -30.76 33.91 -31.43
C PRO A 22 -29.89 35.07 -30.96
N LEU A 23 -28.69 34.75 -30.46
CA LEU A 23 -27.66 35.75 -30.24
C LEU A 23 -27.40 36.41 -31.60
N HIS A 24 -27.92 37.63 -31.76
CA HIS A 24 -27.50 38.52 -32.82
C HIS A 24 -25.96 38.54 -32.86
N ASN A 25 -25.42 38.40 -34.07
CA ASN A 25 -24.01 38.53 -34.42
C ASN A 25 -23.47 39.93 -34.07
N ILE A 26 -23.27 40.20 -32.79
CA ILE A 26 -22.37 41.25 -32.34
C ILE A 26 -20.99 40.59 -32.29
N PRO A 27 -20.00 41.03 -33.09
CA PRO A 27 -18.64 40.51 -32.98
C PRO A 27 -18.09 40.86 -31.59
N LYS A 28 -18.23 39.92 -30.64
CA LYS A 28 -17.54 40.01 -29.35
C LYS A 28 -16.04 40.11 -29.66
N PRO A 29 -15.32 41.14 -29.16
CA PRO A 29 -13.89 41.28 -29.42
C PRO A 29 -13.19 39.97 -29.11
N ALA A 30 -12.41 39.47 -30.08
CA ALA A 30 -11.71 38.22 -29.94
C ALA A 30 -10.55 38.44 -28.96
N ASN A 31 -10.71 37.93 -27.74
CA ASN A 31 -9.60 37.82 -26.80
C ASN A 31 -8.63 36.76 -27.34
N THR A 32 -7.39 37.16 -27.61
CA THR A 32 -6.37 36.28 -28.20
C THR A 32 -5.13 36.15 -27.33
N TYR A 33 -4.45 35.01 -27.41
CA TYR A 33 -3.13 34.79 -26.84
C TYR A 33 -2.24 34.02 -27.83
N THR A 34 -0.93 34.14 -27.71
CA THR A 34 0.03 33.53 -28.63
C THR A 34 0.95 32.56 -27.91
N LEU A 35 1.01 31.32 -28.41
CA LEU A 35 1.94 30.30 -27.95
C LEU A 35 3.15 30.24 -28.89
N LYS A 36 4.36 30.26 -28.33
CA LYS A 36 5.61 30.18 -29.11
C LYS A 36 5.91 28.75 -29.60
N GLU A 37 5.40 27.75 -28.90
CA GLU A 37 5.56 26.32 -29.21
C GLU A 37 4.25 25.58 -28.87
N SER A 38 4.16 24.29 -29.22
CA SER A 38 3.05 23.44 -28.75
C SER A 38 3.14 23.23 -27.24
N LEU A 39 2.08 23.57 -26.52
CA LEU A 39 2.01 23.46 -25.06
C LEU A 39 0.68 22.84 -24.63
N ARG A 40 0.71 22.19 -23.47
CA ARG A 40 -0.52 21.79 -22.76
C ARG A 40 -1.12 23.03 -22.11
N THR A 41 -2.43 23.22 -22.26
CA THR A 41 -3.13 24.42 -21.79
C THR A 41 -4.42 24.13 -21.05
N SER A 42 -4.73 25.00 -20.09
CA SER A 42 -6.00 25.08 -19.38
C SER A 42 -6.40 26.55 -19.27
N ALA A 43 -7.69 26.84 -19.10
CA ALA A 43 -8.14 28.21 -18.95
C ALA A 43 -9.34 28.34 -18.03
N GLY A 44 -9.40 29.49 -17.36
CA GLY A 44 -10.53 29.86 -16.52
C GLY A 44 -10.81 31.36 -16.54
N VAL A 45 -12.01 31.70 -16.08
CA VAL A 45 -12.48 33.08 -15.92
C VAL A 45 -12.48 33.43 -14.45
N TYR A 46 -11.93 34.58 -14.11
CA TYR A 46 -11.71 35.02 -12.74
C TYR A 46 -12.32 36.39 -12.51
N THR A 47 -12.89 36.60 -11.33
CA THR A 47 -13.20 37.92 -10.79
C THR A 47 -11.93 38.75 -10.56
N GLU A 48 -12.10 40.04 -10.28
CA GLU A 48 -11.00 40.95 -9.91
C GLU A 48 -10.26 40.51 -8.63
N ASP A 49 -10.96 39.92 -7.66
CA ASP A 49 -10.37 39.40 -6.41
C ASP A 49 -9.66 38.03 -6.57
N GLY A 50 -9.60 37.52 -7.81
CA GLY A 50 -8.92 36.29 -8.18
C GLY A 50 -9.71 35.00 -7.95
N THR A 51 -11.03 35.09 -7.70
CA THR A 51 -11.92 33.94 -7.55
C THR A 51 -12.24 33.31 -8.92
N LEU A 52 -12.06 31.98 -9.06
CA LEU A 52 -12.40 31.24 -10.28
C LEU A 52 -13.92 31.08 -10.39
N LEU A 53 -14.48 31.64 -11.45
CA LEU A 53 -15.91 31.57 -11.78
C LEU A 53 -16.24 30.41 -12.71
N ARG A 54 -15.33 30.13 -13.67
CA ARG A 54 -15.54 29.13 -14.70
C ARG A 54 -14.24 28.53 -15.20
N THR A 55 -14.22 27.22 -15.38
CA THR A 55 -13.24 26.52 -16.19
C THR A 55 -13.71 26.47 -17.66
N LEU A 56 -12.94 27.04 -18.58
CA LEU A 56 -13.27 27.04 -20.01
C LEU A 56 -12.80 25.76 -20.70
N TRP A 57 -11.59 25.30 -20.36
CA TRP A 57 -11.06 23.99 -20.75
C TRP A 57 -9.92 23.59 -19.82
N SER A 58 -9.62 22.28 -19.81
CA SER A 58 -8.53 21.70 -19.03
C SER A 58 -7.69 20.77 -19.90
N ASN A 59 -6.37 20.79 -19.68
CA ASN A 59 -5.44 19.78 -20.17
C ASN A 59 -5.48 19.55 -21.70
N LEU A 60 -5.68 20.61 -22.48
CA LEU A 60 -5.70 20.55 -23.95
C LEU A 60 -4.37 20.96 -24.55
N GLU A 61 -3.79 20.10 -25.39
CA GLU A 61 -2.64 20.47 -26.19
C GLU A 61 -3.05 21.47 -27.29
N LYS A 62 -2.31 22.57 -27.39
CA LYS A 62 -2.48 23.58 -28.43
C LYS A 62 -1.14 23.83 -29.11
N LYS A 63 -1.17 23.88 -30.44
CA LYS A 63 0.00 24.16 -31.27
C LYS A 63 0.51 25.59 -31.05
N SER A 64 1.74 25.87 -31.51
CA SER A 64 2.22 27.24 -31.63
C SER A 64 1.30 28.09 -32.51
N GLY A 65 1.26 29.39 -32.24
CA GLY A 65 0.43 30.37 -32.95
C GLY A 65 -0.54 31.12 -32.06
N THR A 66 -1.36 31.96 -32.68
CA THR A 66 -2.37 32.78 -32.00
C THR A 66 -3.69 32.03 -31.91
N HIS A 67 -4.24 31.97 -30.70
CA HIS A 67 -5.48 31.29 -30.38
C HIS A 67 -6.52 32.28 -29.89
N ARG A 68 -7.80 32.03 -30.22
CA ARG A 68 -8.94 32.81 -29.74
C ARG A 68 -9.57 32.14 -28.52
N VAL A 69 -10.04 32.97 -27.59
CA VAL A 69 -10.81 32.54 -26.43
C VAL A 69 -12.15 33.25 -26.40
N VAL A 70 -13.21 32.51 -26.07
CA VAL A 70 -14.57 33.00 -25.95
C VAL A 70 -15.17 32.49 -24.65
N TRP A 71 -15.90 33.36 -23.96
CA TRP A 71 -16.69 33.03 -22.79
C TRP A 71 -18.15 33.47 -23.03
N ASP A 72 -19.08 32.62 -22.61
CA ASP A 72 -20.53 32.78 -22.76
C ASP A 72 -21.16 33.62 -21.63
N ARG A 73 -20.37 34.08 -20.65
CA ARG A 73 -20.80 34.79 -19.44
C ARG A 73 -21.59 33.93 -18.43
N LEU A 74 -21.41 32.61 -18.45
CA LEU A 74 -21.94 31.74 -17.42
C LEU A 74 -20.81 31.22 -16.51
N ASP A 75 -21.11 30.92 -15.26
CA ASP A 75 -20.22 30.18 -14.35
C ASP A 75 -20.20 28.67 -14.69
N ASP A 76 -19.46 27.88 -13.91
CA ASP A 76 -19.41 26.41 -14.07
C ASP A 76 -20.75 25.70 -13.76
N GLU A 77 -21.67 26.36 -13.04
CA GLU A 77 -23.03 25.85 -12.78
C GLU A 77 -24.04 26.29 -13.87
N GLY A 78 -23.57 26.98 -14.91
CA GLY A 78 -24.40 27.48 -16.01
C GLY A 78 -25.23 28.71 -15.67
N LYS A 79 -24.94 29.40 -14.56
CA LYS A 79 -25.65 30.62 -14.14
C LYS A 79 -24.97 31.87 -14.72
N PRO A 80 -25.74 32.90 -15.10
CA PRO A 80 -25.18 34.16 -15.58
C PRO A 80 -24.29 34.84 -14.54
N VAL A 81 -23.11 35.28 -14.97
CA VAL A 81 -22.19 36.10 -14.16
C VAL A 81 -22.46 37.58 -14.46
N ASN A 82 -22.84 38.32 -13.41
CA ASN A 82 -23.13 39.75 -13.49
C ASN A 82 -21.89 40.64 -13.22
N ASP A 83 -20.74 40.04 -12.90
CA ASP A 83 -19.50 40.77 -12.67
C ASP A 83 -19.05 41.51 -13.94
N THR A 84 -18.68 42.77 -13.78
CA THR A 84 -18.29 43.68 -14.85
C THR A 84 -16.77 43.73 -15.08
N THR A 85 -15.97 43.18 -14.16
CA THR A 85 -14.51 43.14 -14.24
C THR A 85 -13.97 41.72 -14.05
N THR A 86 -13.89 40.97 -15.16
CA THR A 86 -13.31 39.60 -15.15
C THR A 86 -12.08 39.47 -16.03
N THR A 87 -11.19 38.54 -15.67
CA THR A 87 -9.98 38.20 -16.42
C THR A 87 -10.00 36.73 -16.82
N ILE A 88 -9.67 36.45 -18.08
CA ILE A 88 -9.42 35.08 -18.53
C ILE A 88 -7.95 34.77 -18.25
N LYS A 89 -7.66 33.73 -17.47
CA LYS A 89 -6.30 33.21 -17.30
C LYS A 89 -6.12 31.97 -18.14
N ILE A 90 -5.01 31.92 -18.88
CA ILE A 90 -4.56 30.73 -19.61
C ILE A 90 -3.31 30.20 -18.92
N LEU A 91 -3.36 28.97 -18.44
CA LEU A 91 -2.20 28.24 -17.98
C LEU A 91 -1.62 27.46 -19.16
N ALA A 92 -0.33 27.60 -19.46
CA ALA A 92 0.37 26.82 -20.48
C ALA A 92 1.64 26.21 -19.91
N ASN A 93 1.95 24.96 -20.24
CA ASN A 93 3.11 24.28 -19.68
C ASN A 93 3.64 23.14 -20.57
N LYS A 94 4.82 22.64 -20.19
CA LYS A 94 5.48 21.44 -20.73
C LYS A 94 6.06 20.60 -19.58
N VAL A 95 5.30 20.48 -18.49
CA VAL A 95 5.71 19.70 -17.31
C VAL A 95 5.83 18.23 -17.67
N ASN A 96 6.88 17.59 -17.19
CA ASN A 96 7.14 16.16 -17.39
C ASN A 96 6.91 15.39 -16.10
N TYR A 97 6.34 14.19 -16.23
CA TYR A 97 6.11 13.24 -15.14
C TYR A 97 6.80 11.93 -15.46
N GLU A 98 7.71 11.48 -14.60
CA GLU A 98 8.53 10.28 -14.81
C GLU A 98 8.44 9.37 -13.59
N TRP A 99 8.08 8.10 -13.78
CA TRP A 99 8.18 7.11 -12.72
C TRP A 99 9.62 6.61 -12.62
N LYS A 100 10.23 6.72 -11.44
CA LYS A 100 11.66 6.43 -11.22
C LYS A 100 11.92 5.03 -10.65
N GLY A 101 10.87 4.31 -10.25
CA GLY A 101 11.00 3.00 -9.61
C GLY A 101 10.48 3.00 -8.17
N ILE A 102 11.07 2.14 -7.34
CA ILE A 102 10.60 1.85 -5.98
C ILE A 102 11.74 1.77 -4.95
N ILE A 103 11.42 2.08 -3.69
CA ILE A 103 12.27 1.92 -2.50
C ILE A 103 11.82 0.69 -1.72
N GLY A 104 12.78 -0.04 -1.14
CA GLY A 104 12.50 -1.13 -0.20
C GLY A 104 12.18 -2.47 -0.87
N ASN A 105 12.53 -2.64 -2.15
CA ASN A 105 12.48 -3.91 -2.88
C ASN A 105 13.82 -4.20 -3.55
N THR A 106 14.42 -5.36 -3.29
CA THR A 106 15.71 -5.77 -3.86
C THR A 106 15.62 -6.49 -5.20
N SER A 107 14.43 -6.63 -5.78
CA SER A 107 14.25 -7.23 -7.11
C SER A 107 15.16 -6.57 -8.15
N ASN A 108 15.74 -7.36 -9.06
CA ASN A 108 16.63 -6.87 -10.11
C ASN A 108 15.96 -5.98 -11.17
N THR A 109 14.63 -5.96 -11.17
CA THR A 109 13.81 -5.08 -12.02
C THR A 109 12.81 -4.35 -11.14
N HIS A 110 12.40 -3.15 -11.58
CA HIS A 110 11.36 -2.40 -10.89
C HIS A 110 9.94 -2.85 -11.28
N GLY A 111 9.77 -3.79 -12.21
CA GLY A 111 8.45 -4.24 -12.65
C GLY A 111 8.51 -5.57 -13.40
N GLY A 112 7.34 -6.07 -13.78
CA GLY A 112 7.14 -7.36 -14.44
C GLY A 112 6.98 -8.53 -13.46
N ASP A 113 6.88 -9.74 -13.99
CA ASP A 113 6.54 -10.95 -13.21
C ASP A 113 7.68 -11.44 -12.30
N SER A 114 8.89 -10.89 -12.46
CA SER A 114 10.10 -11.34 -11.76
C SER A 114 10.41 -10.56 -10.48
N ILE A 115 9.50 -9.69 -10.06
CA ILE A 115 9.64 -8.96 -8.81
C ILE A 115 9.04 -9.76 -7.64
N PHE A 116 9.50 -9.45 -6.44
CA PHE A 116 8.88 -9.90 -5.20
C PHE A 116 7.85 -8.85 -4.75
N ASN A 117 6.57 -9.19 -4.76
CA ASN A 117 5.48 -8.25 -4.48
C ASN A 117 4.37 -8.85 -3.60
N ASN A 118 4.63 -9.98 -2.96
CA ASN A 118 3.64 -10.69 -2.14
C ASN A 118 3.11 -9.83 -1.00
N ALA A 119 1.84 -10.04 -0.64
CA ALA A 119 1.14 -9.31 0.41
C ALA A 119 1.75 -9.54 1.80
N GLN A 120 2.34 -10.72 2.01
CA GLN A 120 3.15 -11.06 3.18
C GLN A 120 4.59 -11.46 2.79
N VAL A 121 5.49 -11.36 3.76
CA VAL A 121 6.89 -11.77 3.63
C VAL A 121 7.04 -13.26 3.34
N ILE A 122 8.23 -13.66 2.91
CA ILE A 122 8.63 -15.06 2.86
C ILE A 122 8.63 -15.63 4.28
N GLN A 123 7.92 -16.74 4.46
CA GLN A 123 7.74 -17.44 5.75
C GLN A 123 8.28 -18.87 5.74
N GLY A 124 8.90 -19.29 4.64
CA GLY A 124 9.54 -20.60 4.53
C GLY A 124 10.28 -20.75 3.22
N MET A 125 11.32 -21.58 3.23
CA MET A 125 12.13 -21.91 2.06
C MET A 125 12.53 -23.37 2.08
N ILE A 126 12.62 -23.98 0.89
CA ILE A 126 13.20 -25.30 0.67
C ILE A 126 14.06 -25.28 -0.59
N GLN A 127 15.22 -25.91 -0.53
CA GLN A 127 16.09 -26.07 -1.70
C GLN A 127 15.76 -27.38 -2.43
N VAL A 128 15.66 -27.29 -3.75
CA VAL A 128 15.55 -28.43 -4.67
C VAL A 128 16.49 -28.17 -5.86
N GLY A 129 17.61 -28.87 -5.91
CA GLY A 129 18.66 -28.61 -6.89
C GLY A 129 19.18 -27.18 -6.81
N GLU A 130 19.16 -26.46 -7.92
CA GLU A 130 19.60 -25.05 -7.99
C GLU A 130 18.50 -24.02 -7.65
N GLN A 131 17.31 -24.49 -7.26
CA GLN A 131 16.16 -23.64 -6.97
C GLN A 131 15.90 -23.60 -5.46
N LEU A 132 15.55 -22.42 -4.96
CA LEU A 132 14.91 -22.23 -3.67
C LEU A 132 13.44 -21.93 -3.93
N TYR A 133 12.57 -22.83 -3.49
CA TYR A 133 11.13 -22.59 -3.44
C TYR A 133 10.80 -21.93 -2.12
N TYR A 134 9.88 -20.99 -2.13
CA TYR A 134 9.45 -20.28 -0.94
C TYR A 134 7.95 -20.14 -0.88
N ASN A 135 7.44 -20.00 0.33
CA ASN A 135 6.06 -19.64 0.57
C ASN A 135 5.96 -18.29 1.27
N CYS A 136 4.87 -17.60 0.97
CA CYS A 136 4.37 -16.44 1.69
C CYS A 136 3.07 -16.89 2.37
N GLY A 137 2.68 -16.25 3.47
CA GLY A 137 1.42 -16.58 4.15
C GLY A 137 0.21 -16.15 3.32
N TYR A 138 -0.57 -15.20 3.83
CA TYR A 138 -1.70 -14.66 3.09
C TYR A 138 -1.23 -13.86 1.87
N ASN A 139 -1.93 -14.02 0.75
CA ASN A 139 -1.71 -13.23 -0.46
C ASN A 139 -3.06 -12.96 -1.13
N GLU A 140 -3.36 -11.69 -1.41
CA GLU A 140 -4.69 -11.28 -1.88
C GLU A 140 -4.97 -11.74 -3.32
N HIS A 141 -3.95 -11.71 -4.19
CA HIS A 141 -4.16 -11.84 -5.64
C HIS A 141 -3.11 -12.73 -6.34
N ASP A 142 -1.86 -12.74 -5.90
CA ASP A 142 -0.84 -13.63 -6.47
C ASP A 142 -0.76 -14.99 -5.73
N PRO A 143 -0.20 -16.06 -6.35
CA PRO A 143 0.09 -17.30 -5.64
C PRO A 143 1.07 -17.05 -4.49
N ALA A 144 0.76 -17.51 -3.29
CA ALA A 144 1.64 -17.36 -2.12
C ALA A 144 2.82 -18.38 -2.11
N PHE A 145 3.25 -18.82 -3.29
CA PHE A 145 4.27 -19.86 -3.46
C PHE A 145 4.99 -19.69 -4.80
N GLU A 146 6.30 -19.45 -4.73
CA GLU A 146 7.13 -19.13 -5.89
C GLU A 146 8.57 -19.67 -5.70
N LYS A 147 9.51 -19.31 -6.59
CA LYS A 147 10.90 -19.75 -6.48
C LYS A 147 11.90 -18.75 -7.03
N PHE A 148 13.18 -18.95 -6.74
CA PHE A 148 14.29 -18.25 -7.36
C PHE A 148 15.52 -19.17 -7.45
N LYS A 149 16.50 -18.77 -8.28
CA LYS A 149 17.77 -19.50 -8.41
C LYS A 149 18.75 -19.09 -7.32
N ILE A 150 19.49 -20.05 -6.76
CA ILE A 150 20.48 -19.81 -5.71
C ILE A 150 21.57 -18.77 -6.09
N ASN A 151 21.86 -18.64 -7.38
CA ASN A 151 22.84 -17.69 -7.94
C ASN A 151 22.21 -16.41 -8.52
N ASN A 152 20.91 -16.23 -8.37
CA ASN A 152 20.19 -15.03 -8.80
C ASN A 152 18.97 -14.80 -7.88
N ILE A 153 19.25 -14.49 -6.62
CA ILE A 153 18.24 -14.50 -5.55
C ILE A 153 17.23 -13.36 -5.68
N ASN A 154 17.61 -12.27 -6.35
CA ASN A 154 16.78 -11.08 -6.54
C ASN A 154 15.91 -11.16 -7.81
N LYS A 155 15.70 -12.36 -8.35
CA LYS A 155 14.81 -12.61 -9.49
C LYS A 155 13.78 -13.68 -9.12
N ASN A 156 12.57 -13.24 -8.82
CA ASN A 156 11.44 -14.13 -8.59
C ASN A 156 11.07 -14.87 -9.88
N ILE A 157 10.59 -16.10 -9.72
CA ILE A 157 10.11 -16.99 -10.76
C ILE A 157 8.77 -17.55 -10.26
N PRO A 158 7.64 -17.11 -10.86
CA PRO A 158 6.33 -17.64 -10.51
C PRO A 158 6.28 -19.17 -10.63
N VAL A 159 5.59 -19.82 -9.69
CA VAL A 159 5.34 -21.27 -9.71
C VAL A 159 3.84 -21.50 -9.77
N LEU A 160 3.42 -22.37 -10.69
CA LEU A 160 2.05 -22.38 -11.19
C LEU A 160 1.72 -21.05 -11.88
N SER A 161 0.64 -21.02 -12.67
CA SER A 161 0.22 -19.75 -13.28
C SER A 161 -0.32 -18.82 -12.18
N ARG A 162 -0.20 -17.50 -12.34
CA ARG A 162 -0.71 -16.51 -11.36
C ARG A 162 -2.25 -16.54 -11.13
N ILE A 163 -2.96 -17.44 -11.79
CA ILE A 163 -4.40 -17.74 -11.57
C ILE A 163 -4.67 -18.62 -10.33
N HIS A 164 -3.64 -19.04 -9.59
CA HIS A 164 -3.72 -19.86 -8.38
C HIS A 164 -3.86 -19.00 -7.10
N TYR A 165 -4.88 -18.15 -7.04
CA TYR A 165 -5.08 -17.16 -5.96
C TYR A 165 -6.12 -17.58 -4.91
N GLY A 166 -6.09 -16.92 -3.75
CA GLY A 166 -7.03 -17.14 -2.64
C GLY A 166 -6.67 -18.29 -1.70
N LEU A 167 -5.45 -18.82 -1.82
CA LEU A 167 -4.89 -19.81 -0.89
C LEU A 167 -3.75 -19.17 -0.09
N GLU A 168 -3.91 -19.07 1.23
CA GLU A 168 -2.77 -18.80 2.13
C GLU A 168 -1.88 -20.06 2.15
N VAL A 169 -0.56 -19.91 1.98
CA VAL A 169 0.38 -21.04 1.96
C VAL A 169 1.29 -20.98 3.19
N PRO A 170 0.92 -21.60 4.31
CA PRO A 170 1.69 -21.46 5.55
C PRO A 170 2.97 -22.32 5.58
N TYR A 171 3.02 -23.44 4.83
CA TYR A 171 4.15 -24.39 4.88
C TYR A 171 4.38 -25.11 3.56
N ILE A 172 5.64 -25.41 3.28
CA ILE A 172 6.08 -26.23 2.15
C ILE A 172 7.15 -27.24 2.60
N CYS A 173 7.17 -28.41 1.96
CA CYS A 173 8.26 -29.38 2.08
C CYS A 173 8.44 -30.13 0.75
N ALA A 174 9.59 -30.77 0.53
CA ALA A 174 9.86 -31.47 -0.72
C ALA A 174 10.63 -32.77 -0.51
N ASP A 175 10.42 -33.69 -1.45
CA ASP A 175 11.34 -34.79 -1.74
C ASP A 175 12.00 -34.58 -3.11
N GLU A 176 12.70 -35.58 -3.63
CA GLU A 176 13.39 -35.48 -4.93
C GLU A 176 12.46 -35.35 -6.15
N LYS A 177 11.16 -35.64 -5.99
CA LYS A 177 10.19 -35.71 -7.10
C LYS A 177 9.13 -34.61 -7.03
N ARG A 178 8.74 -34.22 -5.82
CA ARG A 178 7.57 -33.38 -5.58
C ARG A 178 7.80 -32.36 -4.48
N ILE A 179 7.06 -31.27 -4.62
CA ILE A 179 6.88 -30.27 -3.56
C ILE A 179 5.46 -30.42 -3.04
N PHE A 180 5.32 -30.50 -1.72
CA PHE A 180 4.06 -30.56 -1.00
C PHE A 180 3.78 -29.19 -0.41
N ILE A 181 2.59 -28.67 -0.66
CA ILE A 181 2.16 -27.33 -0.32
C ILE A 181 0.95 -27.42 0.61
N GLY A 182 1.11 -26.91 1.83
CA GLY A 182 0.02 -26.71 2.76
C GLY A 182 -0.76 -25.45 2.39
N GLY A 183 -2.08 -25.52 2.42
CA GLY A 183 -2.96 -24.42 2.04
C GLY A 183 -4.06 -24.16 3.07
N LEU A 184 -4.49 -22.91 3.16
CA LEU A 184 -5.70 -22.47 3.86
C LEU A 184 -6.58 -21.66 2.91
N ASP A 185 -7.83 -22.11 2.71
CA ASP A 185 -8.85 -21.36 1.96
C ASP A 185 -9.45 -20.29 2.88
N ILE A 186 -8.78 -19.15 2.92
CA ILE A 186 -9.06 -18.08 3.87
C ILE A 186 -10.35 -17.32 3.58
N TRP A 187 -10.91 -17.42 2.36
CA TRP A 187 -12.18 -16.76 2.02
C TRP A 187 -13.40 -17.64 2.22
N ASN A 188 -13.20 -18.93 2.49
CA ASN A 188 -14.28 -19.82 2.91
C ASN A 188 -14.62 -19.61 4.40
N ASP A 189 -15.90 -19.58 4.75
CA ASP A 189 -16.35 -19.39 6.14
C ASP A 189 -15.89 -20.54 7.06
N GLN A 190 -15.75 -21.75 6.52
CA GLN A 190 -15.28 -22.92 7.26
C GLN A 190 -13.75 -23.03 7.30
N LYS A 191 -13.01 -22.10 6.66
CA LYS A 191 -11.55 -22.01 6.69
C LYS A 191 -10.83 -23.36 6.50
N PRO A 192 -11.19 -24.17 5.48
CA PRO A 192 -10.61 -25.48 5.33
C PRO A 192 -9.12 -25.36 5.03
N THR A 193 -8.34 -26.24 5.64
CA THR A 193 -6.93 -26.46 5.31
C THR A 193 -6.77 -27.73 4.51
N MET A 194 -5.74 -27.80 3.69
CA MET A 194 -5.47 -28.95 2.81
C MET A 194 -3.99 -29.03 2.45
N VAL A 195 -3.57 -30.12 1.85
CA VAL A 195 -2.27 -30.25 1.19
C VAL A 195 -2.47 -30.68 -0.25
N PHE A 196 -1.77 -30.05 -1.18
CA PHE A 196 -1.61 -30.52 -2.56
C PHE A 196 -0.12 -30.67 -2.89
N ALA A 197 0.20 -31.24 -4.04
CA ALA A 197 1.58 -31.36 -4.48
C ALA A 197 1.75 -30.98 -5.95
N ILE A 198 2.98 -30.61 -6.30
CA ILE A 198 3.40 -30.40 -7.69
C ILE A 198 4.64 -31.24 -7.98
N ASN A 199 4.81 -31.66 -9.23
CA ASN A 199 6.04 -32.31 -9.67
C ASN A 199 7.14 -31.28 -9.88
N ILE A 200 8.36 -31.59 -9.45
CA ILE A 200 9.52 -30.70 -9.62
C ILE A 200 9.88 -30.52 -11.10
N ALA A 201 9.68 -31.55 -11.92
CA ALA A 201 10.09 -31.57 -13.32
C ALA A 201 9.37 -30.53 -14.20
N ASP A 202 8.08 -30.28 -13.94
CA ASP A 202 7.22 -29.46 -14.80
C ASP A 202 6.33 -28.47 -14.03
N ASN A 203 6.37 -28.48 -12.69
CA ASN A 203 5.47 -27.74 -11.78
C ASN A 203 3.98 -28.09 -11.94
N ALA A 204 3.62 -29.20 -12.60
CA ALA A 204 2.23 -29.61 -12.74
C ALA A 204 1.69 -30.19 -11.41
N GLN A 205 0.41 -29.94 -11.10
CA GLN A 205 -0.24 -30.57 -9.94
C GLN A 205 -0.16 -32.10 -10.03
N TYR A 206 0.14 -32.74 -8.90
CA TYR A 206 0.21 -34.18 -8.77
C TYR A 206 -1.13 -34.74 -8.25
N ASP A 207 -1.64 -35.76 -8.93
CA ASP A 207 -2.92 -36.40 -8.58
C ASP A 207 -2.67 -37.61 -7.66
N PHE A 208 -3.11 -37.50 -6.41
CA PHE A 208 -3.06 -38.57 -5.42
C PHE A 208 -4.21 -39.55 -5.66
N THR A 209 -3.94 -40.86 -5.62
CA THR A 209 -4.99 -41.89 -5.79
C THR A 209 -6.10 -41.81 -4.73
N HIS A 210 -5.77 -41.36 -3.51
CA HIS A 210 -6.71 -41.11 -2.42
C HIS A 210 -6.95 -39.60 -2.20
N GLY A 211 -6.51 -38.77 -3.13
CA GLY A 211 -6.81 -37.34 -3.13
C GLY A 211 -8.25 -37.10 -3.57
N SER A 212 -8.75 -35.91 -3.23
CA SER A 212 -10.05 -35.44 -3.68
C SER A 212 -9.92 -34.07 -4.32
N GLN A 213 -10.75 -33.79 -5.31
CA GLN A 213 -10.81 -32.47 -5.91
C GLN A 213 -11.34 -31.45 -4.88
N TYR A 214 -10.79 -30.23 -4.91
CA TYR A 214 -11.29 -29.13 -4.09
C TYR A 214 -11.41 -27.84 -4.89
N THR A 215 -12.47 -27.06 -4.62
CA THR A 215 -12.68 -25.75 -5.23
C THR A 215 -12.69 -24.73 -4.11
N LEU A 216 -11.79 -23.75 -4.21
CA LEU A 216 -11.69 -22.66 -3.24
C LEU A 216 -12.93 -21.76 -3.30
N ALA A 217 -13.15 -20.97 -2.24
CA ALA A 217 -14.11 -19.86 -2.28
C ALA A 217 -13.79 -18.84 -3.39
N SER A 218 -12.51 -18.75 -3.80
CA SER A 218 -12.05 -17.96 -4.96
C SER A 218 -12.47 -18.52 -6.32
N ASN A 219 -13.13 -19.68 -6.35
CA ASN A 219 -13.48 -20.48 -7.52
C ASN A 219 -12.28 -21.13 -8.25
N HIS A 220 -11.09 -21.09 -7.64
CA HIS A 220 -9.94 -21.85 -8.14
C HIS A 220 -10.07 -23.34 -7.79
N LYS A 221 -9.74 -24.24 -8.74
CA LYS A 221 -9.89 -25.68 -8.58
C LYS A 221 -8.54 -26.41 -8.49
N TYR A 222 -8.33 -27.11 -7.38
CA TYR A 222 -7.25 -28.07 -7.20
C TYR A 222 -7.72 -29.47 -7.58
N ARG A 223 -6.94 -30.16 -8.42
CA ARG A 223 -7.32 -31.47 -8.96
C ARG A 223 -7.36 -32.55 -7.88
N SER A 224 -6.42 -32.47 -6.94
CA SER A 224 -6.24 -33.50 -5.93
C SER A 224 -5.59 -32.90 -4.68
N VAL A 225 -6.35 -32.87 -3.59
CA VAL A 225 -5.89 -32.47 -2.26
C VAL A 225 -6.07 -33.61 -1.25
N ILE A 226 -5.19 -33.65 -0.26
CA ILE A 226 -5.21 -34.58 0.87
C ILE A 226 -5.21 -33.81 2.19
N GLY A 227 -5.45 -34.51 3.30
CA GLY A 227 -5.39 -33.91 4.64
C GLY A 227 -6.36 -32.78 4.88
N ARG A 228 -7.50 -32.76 4.16
CA ARG A 228 -8.47 -31.68 4.25
C ARG A 228 -9.20 -31.71 5.59
N VAL A 229 -9.13 -30.61 6.35
CA VAL A 229 -9.81 -30.44 7.64
C VAL A 229 -10.43 -29.04 7.69
N GLN A 230 -11.60 -28.91 8.31
CA GLN A 230 -12.33 -27.64 8.43
C GLN A 230 -12.16 -27.01 9.82
N GLY A 231 -12.36 -25.69 9.90
CA GLY A 231 -12.34 -24.89 11.12
C GLY A 231 -11.01 -24.16 11.34
N GLU A 232 -11.05 -23.05 12.07
CA GLU A 232 -9.86 -22.26 12.46
C GLU A 232 -8.83 -23.08 13.26
N GLU A 233 -9.29 -24.08 14.00
CA GLU A 233 -8.42 -25.00 14.74
C GLU A 233 -7.62 -25.93 13.81
N SER A 234 -8.02 -26.03 12.55
CA SER A 234 -7.38 -26.90 11.58
C SER A 234 -6.09 -26.33 10.99
N ARG A 235 -5.65 -25.10 11.30
CA ARG A 235 -4.43 -24.49 10.71
C ARG A 235 -3.22 -25.45 10.74
N ILE A 236 -2.58 -25.62 9.58
CA ILE A 236 -1.30 -26.35 9.49
C ILE A 236 -0.25 -25.55 10.26
N THR A 237 0.51 -26.22 11.11
CA THR A 237 1.58 -25.61 11.93
C THR A 237 2.96 -26.20 11.66
N GLY A 238 3.05 -27.21 10.79
CA GLY A 238 4.31 -27.78 10.32
C GLY A 238 4.08 -28.89 9.30
N MET A 239 5.02 -29.06 8.38
CA MET A 239 5.01 -30.15 7.39
C MET A 239 6.43 -30.66 7.16
N ALA A 240 6.57 -31.98 7.02
CA ALA A 240 7.83 -32.60 6.62
C ALA A 240 7.57 -33.87 5.80
N VAL A 241 8.44 -34.17 4.84
CA VAL A 241 8.32 -35.36 4.00
C VAL A 241 9.64 -36.12 3.98
N GLN A 242 9.57 -37.45 3.97
CA GLN A 242 10.76 -38.28 3.83
C GLN A 242 11.29 -38.19 2.39
N ASN A 243 12.60 -37.97 2.22
CA ASN A 243 13.22 -38.03 0.91
C ASN A 243 13.20 -39.47 0.34
N ASN A 244 13.76 -40.41 1.11
CA ASN A 244 13.95 -41.82 0.71
C ASN A 244 12.89 -42.78 1.29
N GLY A 245 11.85 -42.26 1.92
CA GLY A 245 10.74 -43.03 2.52
C GLY A 245 9.39 -42.69 1.89
N ASN A 246 8.30 -43.19 2.47
CA ASN A 246 6.95 -43.08 1.91
C ASN A 246 6.07 -42.04 2.59
N TYR A 247 6.53 -41.38 3.65
CA TYR A 247 5.61 -40.64 4.52
C TYR A 247 5.77 -39.12 4.44
N LEU A 248 4.61 -38.46 4.44
CA LEU A 248 4.39 -37.02 4.64
C LEU A 248 3.72 -36.83 6.00
N PHE A 249 4.22 -35.88 6.78
CA PHE A 249 3.73 -35.54 8.11
C PHE A 249 3.14 -34.14 8.11
N ILE A 250 1.98 -33.97 8.73
CA ILE A 250 1.25 -32.70 8.83
C ILE A 250 0.90 -32.45 10.30
N ALA A 251 1.46 -31.40 10.88
CA ALA A 251 1.14 -30.95 12.24
C ALA A 251 -0.01 -29.96 12.24
N ARG A 252 -0.89 -30.08 13.25
CA ARG A 252 -1.98 -29.15 13.55
C ARG A 252 -1.95 -28.81 15.04
N GLY A 253 -1.34 -27.68 15.34
CA GLY A 253 -1.03 -27.25 16.71
C GLY A 253 -2.26 -27.19 17.61
N LYS A 254 -3.29 -26.49 17.14
CA LYS A 254 -4.56 -26.33 17.85
C LYS A 254 -5.36 -27.63 18.03
N LEU A 255 -5.12 -28.63 17.17
CA LEU A 255 -5.69 -29.98 17.32
C LEU A 255 -4.75 -30.94 18.05
N ASN A 256 -3.61 -30.48 18.57
CA ASN A 256 -2.67 -31.31 19.31
C ASN A 256 -2.28 -32.59 18.55
N SER A 257 -2.15 -32.50 17.22
CA SER A 257 -2.01 -33.69 16.38
C SER A 257 -0.97 -33.60 15.28
N ILE A 258 -0.42 -34.77 14.93
CA ILE A 258 0.37 -34.99 13.72
C ILE A 258 -0.28 -36.12 12.93
N SER A 259 -0.68 -35.84 11.69
CA SER A 259 -1.19 -36.85 10.75
C SER A 259 -0.09 -37.31 9.81
N VAL A 260 -0.10 -38.60 9.48
CA VAL A 260 0.86 -39.26 8.57
C VAL A 260 0.14 -39.75 7.34
N TYR A 261 0.63 -39.35 6.17
CA TYR A 261 0.10 -39.74 4.87
C TYR A 261 1.15 -40.50 4.07
N ASP A 262 0.71 -41.49 3.29
CA ASP A 262 1.53 -42.01 2.21
C ASP A 262 1.67 -40.93 1.12
N LYS A 263 2.89 -40.47 0.89
CA LYS A 263 3.21 -39.33 0.04
C LYS A 263 2.99 -39.57 -1.46
N ASN A 264 2.83 -40.83 -1.88
CA ASN A 264 2.63 -41.19 -3.28
C ASN A 264 1.15 -41.35 -3.61
N THR A 265 0.39 -41.94 -2.70
CA THR A 265 -1.02 -42.28 -2.89
C THR A 265 -1.97 -41.31 -2.21
N GLY A 266 -1.52 -40.54 -1.22
CA GLY A 266 -2.34 -39.63 -0.43
C GLY A 266 -3.16 -40.30 0.67
N ARG A 267 -2.96 -41.59 0.93
CA ARG A 267 -3.71 -42.34 1.94
C ARG A 267 -3.29 -41.92 3.35
N LEU A 268 -4.24 -41.60 4.22
CA LEU A 268 -3.99 -41.42 5.65
C LEU A 268 -3.53 -42.75 6.25
N VAL A 269 -2.36 -42.75 6.87
CA VAL A 269 -1.74 -43.93 7.49
C VAL A 269 -1.97 -43.93 8.99
N ASN A 270 -1.79 -42.78 9.65
CA ASN A 270 -1.93 -42.65 11.09
C ASN A 270 -2.23 -41.20 11.52
N THR A 271 -2.77 -41.02 12.72
CA THR A 271 -2.90 -39.72 13.39
C THR A 271 -2.52 -39.86 14.86
N PHE A 272 -1.52 -39.09 15.29
CA PHE A 272 -1.14 -38.96 16.69
C PHE A 272 -1.88 -37.77 17.31
N THR A 273 -2.37 -37.91 18.54
CA THR A 273 -3.17 -36.88 19.25
C THR A 273 -2.65 -36.58 20.66
N ASP A 274 -1.45 -37.06 20.97
CA ASP A 274 -0.74 -36.92 22.25
C ASP A 274 0.33 -35.81 22.21
N PHE A 275 0.43 -35.08 21.09
CA PHE A 275 1.28 -33.90 20.98
C PHE A 275 0.64 -32.70 21.70
N ILE A 276 1.44 -31.70 22.04
CA ILE A 276 0.97 -30.46 22.67
C ILE A 276 1.39 -29.30 21.78
N ASN A 277 0.43 -28.72 21.05
CA ASN A 277 0.70 -27.65 20.08
C ASN A 277 1.93 -27.95 19.19
N PRO A 278 1.93 -29.06 18.42
CA PRO A 278 3.04 -29.37 17.53
C PRO A 278 3.19 -28.31 16.44
N ARG A 279 4.40 -27.83 16.22
CA ARG A 279 4.79 -26.82 15.24
C ARG A 279 6.07 -27.26 14.55
N GLU A 280 6.35 -26.72 13.38
CA GLU A 280 7.58 -26.89 12.59
C GLU A 280 8.13 -28.33 12.56
N LEU A 281 7.93 -29.01 11.44
CA LEU A 281 8.44 -30.36 11.26
C LEU A 281 9.67 -30.36 10.35
N LYS A 282 10.68 -31.17 10.67
CA LYS A 282 11.83 -31.44 9.80
C LYS A 282 12.14 -32.93 9.81
N ILE A 283 12.70 -33.43 8.70
CA ILE A 283 13.15 -34.83 8.60
C ILE A 283 14.59 -34.87 8.14
N ILE A 284 15.39 -35.69 8.82
CA ILE A 284 16.71 -36.15 8.35
C ILE A 284 16.76 -37.66 8.46
N GLY A 285 17.01 -38.34 7.34
CA GLY A 285 16.96 -39.80 7.27
C GLY A 285 15.59 -40.32 7.72
N ASN A 286 15.59 -41.13 8.79
CA ASN A 286 14.38 -41.66 9.42
C ASN A 286 14.04 -40.99 10.75
N GLN A 287 14.54 -39.78 11.01
CA GLN A 287 14.17 -39.02 12.22
C GLN A 287 13.25 -37.86 11.87
N LEU A 288 12.09 -37.82 12.54
CA LEU A 288 11.20 -36.66 12.56
C LEU A 288 11.59 -35.76 13.73
N TRP A 289 11.82 -34.49 13.44
CA TRP A 289 12.04 -33.43 14.42
C TRP A 289 10.79 -32.56 14.48
N CYS A 290 10.37 -32.19 15.70
CA CYS A 290 9.17 -31.41 15.96
C CYS A 290 9.44 -30.36 17.04
N ILE A 291 8.96 -29.13 16.85
CA ILE A 291 8.77 -28.20 17.96
C ILE A 291 7.43 -28.55 18.63
N ASN A 292 7.47 -29.28 19.73
CA ASN A 292 6.28 -29.68 20.49
C ASN A 292 6.12 -28.70 21.67
N ASN A 293 5.15 -27.79 21.58
CA ASN A 293 5.01 -26.64 22.48
C ASN A 293 6.28 -25.77 22.50
N LYS A 294 7.06 -25.85 23.59
CA LYS A 294 8.35 -25.16 23.78
C LYS A 294 9.55 -26.10 23.75
N MET A 295 9.34 -27.39 23.54
CA MET A 295 10.38 -28.41 23.47
C MET A 295 10.69 -28.76 22.02
N ILE A 296 11.93 -29.20 21.78
CA ILE A 296 12.34 -29.78 20.50
C ILE A 296 12.48 -31.28 20.72
N GLU A 297 11.74 -32.07 19.95
CA GLU A 297 11.62 -33.50 20.13
C GLU A 297 11.96 -34.24 18.83
N GLN A 298 12.58 -35.40 18.99
CA GLN A 298 12.99 -36.29 17.92
C GLN A 298 12.23 -37.61 18.06
N TYR A 299 11.84 -38.16 16.92
CA TYR A 299 11.18 -39.46 16.83
C TYR A 299 11.76 -40.27 15.68
N THR A 300 11.95 -41.56 15.91
CA THR A 300 12.26 -42.51 14.84
C THR A 300 11.00 -42.82 14.04
N ILE A 301 11.07 -42.65 12.73
CA ILE A 301 10.03 -43.01 11.77
C ILE A 301 10.20 -44.49 11.42
N LEU A 302 9.21 -45.30 11.80
CA LEU A 302 9.17 -46.72 11.49
C LEU A 302 8.70 -46.96 10.05
N THR A 303 8.98 -48.15 9.51
CA THR A 303 8.63 -48.52 8.13
C THR A 303 7.13 -48.53 7.86
N ASN A 304 6.29 -48.66 8.90
CA ASN A 304 4.83 -48.60 8.85
C ASN A 304 4.26 -47.18 9.07
N GLY A 305 5.11 -46.15 9.20
CA GLY A 305 4.69 -44.76 9.41
C GLY A 305 4.39 -44.41 10.87
N PHE A 306 4.60 -45.33 11.81
CA PHE A 306 4.53 -45.02 13.25
C PHE A 306 5.78 -44.27 13.73
N LEU A 307 5.63 -43.55 14.84
CA LEU A 307 6.70 -42.83 15.52
C LEU A 307 7.08 -43.57 16.80
N ASP A 308 8.38 -43.71 17.06
CA ASP A 308 8.93 -44.38 18.24
C ASP A 308 10.22 -43.66 18.72
N ASN A 309 10.81 -44.11 19.83
CA ASN A 309 12.07 -43.61 20.39
C ASN A 309 12.08 -42.09 20.59
N ARG A 310 11.02 -41.56 21.24
CA ARG A 310 10.93 -40.14 21.56
C ARG A 310 12.14 -39.69 22.38
N ASN A 311 12.87 -38.71 21.87
CA ASN A 311 14.01 -38.09 22.54
C ASN A 311 13.83 -36.57 22.59
N ILE A 312 14.07 -35.96 23.76
CA ILE A 312 14.06 -34.50 23.90
C ILE A 312 15.45 -33.99 23.55
N PHE A 313 15.54 -33.10 22.55
CA PHE A 313 16.80 -32.49 22.16
C PHE A 313 17.27 -31.54 23.27
N ASN A 314 18.34 -31.91 23.97
CA ASN A 314 18.88 -31.11 25.06
C ASN A 314 19.40 -29.76 24.54
N ASN A 315 18.74 -28.66 24.87
CA ASN A 315 19.11 -27.33 24.41
C ASN A 315 18.70 -26.27 25.44
N THR A 316 19.21 -25.05 25.27
CA THR A 316 18.96 -23.93 26.19
C THR A 316 17.89 -22.95 25.72
N ILE A 317 17.15 -23.28 24.66
CA ILE A 317 16.11 -22.40 24.07
C ILE A 317 14.81 -22.57 24.85
N LYS A 318 14.18 -21.43 25.21
CA LYS A 318 12.88 -21.44 25.89
C LYS A 318 11.70 -21.14 24.98
N GLU A 319 11.94 -20.43 23.88
CA GLU A 319 10.90 -20.07 22.91
C GLU A 319 11.37 -20.37 21.48
N PRO A 320 11.40 -21.66 21.08
CA PRO A 320 11.79 -22.03 19.72
C PRO A 320 10.69 -21.59 18.73
N LEU A 321 11.07 -20.79 17.73
CA LEU A 321 10.16 -20.27 16.70
C LEU A 321 10.26 -21.03 15.38
N ALA A 322 11.48 -21.40 14.99
CA ALA A 322 11.79 -22.13 13.76
C ALA A 322 13.08 -22.95 13.97
N MET A 323 13.25 -24.00 13.17
CA MET A 323 14.48 -24.79 13.15
C MET A 323 14.91 -25.16 11.74
N ALA A 324 16.23 -25.25 11.53
CA ALA A 324 16.83 -25.83 10.34
C ALA A 324 17.90 -26.83 10.73
N LEU A 325 17.95 -27.92 9.96
CA LEU A 325 18.95 -28.97 10.11
C LEU A 325 19.81 -28.95 8.86
N ASN A 326 21.14 -28.90 9.00
CA ASN A 326 21.99 -29.00 7.81
C ASN A 326 21.93 -30.42 7.24
N LYS A 327 22.33 -30.63 5.97
CA LYS A 327 22.25 -31.96 5.32
C LYS A 327 22.90 -33.10 6.09
N THR A 328 23.94 -32.81 6.87
CA THR A 328 24.66 -33.82 7.66
C THR A 328 24.03 -34.08 9.03
N GLY A 329 23.04 -33.29 9.45
CA GLY A 329 22.46 -33.29 10.80
C GLY A 329 23.44 -32.86 11.90
N LYS A 330 24.63 -32.38 11.54
CA LYS A 330 25.68 -31.97 12.50
C LYS A 330 25.43 -30.60 13.11
N ASN A 331 24.82 -29.69 12.35
CA ASN A 331 24.50 -28.34 12.80
C ASN A 331 22.99 -28.13 12.76
N ILE A 332 22.45 -27.68 13.88
CA ILE A 332 21.03 -27.47 14.11
C ILE A 332 20.85 -26.00 14.48
N ALA A 333 20.25 -25.23 13.58
CA ALA A 333 19.94 -23.82 13.81
C ALA A 333 18.55 -23.70 14.42
N ILE A 334 18.41 -22.95 15.51
CA ILE A 334 17.13 -22.69 16.17
C ILE A 334 16.97 -21.19 16.35
N ALA A 335 15.80 -20.67 15.94
CA ALA A 335 15.39 -19.30 16.17
C ALA A 335 14.81 -19.16 17.59
N ASP A 336 15.49 -18.41 18.46
CA ASP A 336 15.09 -18.17 19.84
C ASP A 336 14.31 -16.86 19.96
N GLY A 337 13.00 -16.98 20.16
CA GLY A 337 12.09 -15.84 20.29
C GLY A 337 12.29 -15.03 21.58
N GLU A 338 12.86 -15.63 22.63
CA GLU A 338 13.14 -14.91 23.90
C GLU A 338 14.23 -13.86 23.66
N THR A 339 15.30 -14.25 22.96
CA THR A 339 16.48 -13.40 22.72
C THR A 339 16.49 -12.71 21.36
N ASN A 340 15.60 -13.07 20.42
CA ASN A 340 15.68 -12.66 19.00
C ASN A 340 17.04 -13.02 18.36
N GLN A 341 17.55 -14.21 18.66
CA GLN A 341 18.83 -14.71 18.14
C GLN A 341 18.63 -16.07 17.47
N ILE A 342 19.54 -16.40 16.55
CA ILE A 342 19.67 -17.75 16.03
C ILE A 342 20.80 -18.44 16.81
N LYS A 343 20.51 -19.61 17.37
CA LYS A 343 21.49 -20.41 18.11
C LYS A 343 21.74 -21.70 17.36
N ILE A 344 23.02 -21.99 17.12
CA ILE A 344 23.47 -23.16 16.37
C ILE A 344 24.01 -24.19 17.35
N PHE A 345 23.47 -25.39 17.32
CA PHE A 345 23.86 -26.51 18.17
C PHE A 345 24.50 -27.63 17.35
N ASN A 346 25.32 -28.45 18.01
CA ASN A 346 25.73 -29.73 17.45
C ASN A 346 24.63 -30.78 17.65
N SER A 347 24.81 -31.96 17.04
CA SER A 347 23.88 -33.09 17.19
C SER A 347 23.70 -33.60 18.64
N ALA A 348 24.63 -33.27 19.55
CA ALA A 348 24.56 -33.61 20.97
C ALA A 348 23.84 -32.55 21.82
N GLY A 349 23.39 -31.43 21.22
CA GLY A 349 22.72 -30.35 21.95
C GLY A 349 23.64 -29.30 22.56
N SER A 350 24.94 -29.33 22.28
CA SER A 350 25.87 -28.29 22.73
C SER A 350 25.82 -27.07 21.81
N LEU A 351 25.72 -25.88 22.39
CA LEU A 351 25.74 -24.61 21.65
C LEU A 351 27.12 -24.39 21.00
N ILE A 352 27.14 -24.21 19.69
CA ILE A 352 28.34 -23.92 18.89
C ILE A 352 28.48 -22.42 18.64
N LYS A 353 27.38 -21.74 18.28
CA LYS A 353 27.39 -20.35 17.84
C LYS A 353 26.08 -19.66 18.19
N THR A 354 26.18 -18.38 18.53
CA THR A 354 25.04 -17.46 18.58
C THR A 354 25.22 -16.43 17.46
N LEU A 355 24.19 -16.24 16.65
CA LEU A 355 24.06 -15.22 15.62
C LEU A 355 22.91 -14.30 16.02
N GLY A 356 23.13 -12.99 16.02
CA GLY A 356 22.11 -12.03 16.46
C GLY A 356 22.55 -11.22 17.69
N ILE A 357 21.97 -10.04 17.88
CA ILE A 357 22.08 -9.25 19.11
C ILE A 357 20.91 -9.61 20.04
N SER A 358 21.21 -9.98 21.28
CA SER A 358 20.18 -10.33 22.27
C SER A 358 19.24 -9.16 22.52
N GLY A 359 17.93 -9.45 22.53
CA GLY A 359 16.85 -8.47 22.61
C GLY A 359 16.44 -7.88 21.27
N GLY A 360 17.21 -8.07 20.20
CA GLY A 360 16.89 -7.55 18.86
C GLY A 360 16.63 -6.04 18.89
N TYR A 361 15.53 -5.60 18.30
CA TYR A 361 15.14 -4.19 18.20
C TYR A 361 14.57 -3.59 19.49
N ARG A 362 14.39 -4.37 20.56
CA ARG A 362 14.06 -3.82 21.89
C ARG A 362 15.21 -3.01 22.50
N THR A 363 16.42 -3.15 21.96
CA THR A 363 17.62 -2.46 22.47
C THR A 363 17.80 -1.05 21.90
N ASN A 364 17.56 -0.89 20.60
CA ASN A 364 17.61 0.37 19.84
C ASN A 364 16.98 0.11 18.45
N PRO A 365 16.65 1.13 17.65
CA PRO A 365 16.00 0.93 16.37
C PRO A 365 16.98 0.65 15.22
N ASN A 366 18.30 0.81 15.40
CA ASN A 366 19.26 0.70 14.30
C ASN A 366 19.26 -0.71 13.69
N VAL A 367 19.29 -0.75 12.35
CA VAL A 367 19.32 -1.98 11.56
C VAL A 367 20.77 -2.41 11.36
N LEU A 368 21.04 -3.68 11.68
CA LEU A 368 22.34 -4.33 11.52
C LEU A 368 22.14 -5.70 10.88
N ASP A 369 23.15 -6.20 10.20
CA ASP A 369 23.10 -7.49 9.48
C ASP A 369 22.87 -8.68 10.42
N HIS A 370 23.30 -8.56 11.68
CA HIS A 370 23.18 -9.57 12.73
C HIS A 370 22.22 -9.10 13.83
N LYS A 371 21.13 -8.43 13.48
CA LYS A 371 20.09 -8.00 14.43
C LYS A 371 18.71 -8.25 13.86
N PHE A 372 17.93 -9.08 14.55
CA PHE A 372 16.70 -9.63 14.02
C PHE A 372 15.46 -9.14 14.78
N MET A 373 14.35 -9.10 14.07
CA MET A 373 13.00 -9.08 14.60
C MET A 373 12.30 -10.33 14.08
N LEU A 374 12.44 -11.44 14.81
CA LEU A 374 11.95 -12.76 14.39
C LEU A 374 10.42 -12.90 14.50
N ILE A 375 9.78 -11.98 15.23
CA ILE A 375 8.33 -11.81 15.29
C ILE A 375 8.07 -10.32 15.09
N ASN A 376 7.28 -9.98 14.07
CA ASN A 376 6.71 -8.65 13.94
C ASN A 376 5.55 -8.53 14.95
N PRO A 377 5.63 -7.67 15.98
CA PRO A 377 4.55 -7.58 16.96
C PRO A 377 3.26 -7.04 16.33
N ALA A 378 3.36 -6.25 15.27
CA ALA A 378 2.24 -5.65 14.56
C ALA A 378 1.56 -6.61 13.59
N GLN A 379 2.26 -7.68 13.18
CA GLN A 379 1.80 -8.72 12.25
C GLN A 379 2.34 -10.09 12.69
N PRO A 380 1.92 -10.60 13.87
CA PRO A 380 2.47 -11.81 14.46
C PRO A 380 2.20 -13.08 13.64
N GLU A 381 1.27 -13.02 12.69
CA GLU A 381 1.02 -14.06 11.70
C GLU A 381 2.19 -14.29 10.73
N MET A 382 3.07 -13.29 10.54
CA MET A 382 4.25 -13.40 9.70
C MET A 382 5.39 -14.15 10.41
N LYS A 383 5.45 -15.46 10.20
CA LYS A 383 6.40 -16.34 10.91
C LYS A 383 7.82 -16.24 10.37
N THR A 384 8.80 -16.19 11.28
CA THR A 384 10.21 -16.44 10.92
C THR A 384 10.40 -17.87 10.40
N PHE A 385 11.47 -18.06 9.63
CA PHE A 385 11.88 -19.37 9.15
C PHE A 385 13.40 -19.49 9.18
N LEU A 386 13.86 -20.74 9.13
CA LEU A 386 15.27 -21.08 8.92
C LEU A 386 15.37 -22.11 7.80
N CYS A 387 16.38 -21.99 6.95
CA CYS A 387 16.65 -22.97 5.90
C CYS A 387 18.17 -23.07 5.64
N TYR A 388 18.74 -24.27 5.82
CA TYR A 388 20.09 -24.52 5.33
C TYR A 388 20.04 -24.81 3.84
N GLN A 389 20.90 -24.13 3.10
CA GLN A 389 21.24 -24.51 1.74
C GLN A 389 22.15 -25.74 1.73
N ASP A 390 22.20 -26.38 0.57
CA ASP A 390 23.00 -27.57 0.33
C ASP A 390 24.51 -27.36 0.55
N ASP A 391 25.00 -26.14 0.30
CA ASP A 391 26.38 -25.72 0.51
C ASP A 391 26.68 -25.30 1.96
N GLY A 392 25.69 -25.35 2.85
CA GLY A 392 25.81 -25.01 4.26
C GLY A 392 25.51 -23.55 4.61
N LYS A 393 25.21 -22.69 3.63
CA LYS A 393 24.69 -21.33 3.90
C LYS A 393 23.37 -21.39 4.64
N LEU A 394 23.09 -20.40 5.48
CA LEU A 394 21.88 -20.34 6.30
C LEU A 394 21.00 -19.16 5.90
N TRP A 395 19.75 -19.44 5.53
CA TRP A 395 18.71 -18.43 5.38
C TRP A 395 17.97 -18.20 6.69
N VAL A 396 17.71 -16.93 6.99
CA VAL A 396 16.99 -16.46 8.18
C VAL A 396 15.87 -15.51 7.75
N GLY A 397 14.64 -15.82 8.16
CA GLY A 397 13.49 -14.91 8.01
C GLY A 397 13.51 -13.83 9.10
N ASP A 398 13.94 -12.63 8.74
CA ASP A 398 13.90 -11.42 9.57
C ASP A 398 12.59 -10.65 9.29
N THR A 399 11.47 -11.29 9.63
CA THR A 399 10.14 -10.92 9.14
C THR A 399 9.68 -9.55 9.62
N GLY A 400 10.09 -9.09 10.80
CA GLY A 400 9.79 -7.74 11.27
C GLY A 400 10.51 -6.62 10.51
N ASN A 401 11.53 -6.94 9.71
CA ASN A 401 12.16 -6.00 8.77
C ASN A 401 11.76 -6.26 7.31
N TYR A 402 10.87 -7.23 7.07
CA TYR A 402 10.52 -7.70 5.74
C TYR A 402 11.71 -8.20 4.90
N ARG A 403 12.66 -8.90 5.54
CA ARG A 403 13.87 -9.44 4.90
C ARG A 403 14.01 -10.94 5.06
N SER A 404 14.57 -11.59 4.04
CA SER A 404 15.18 -12.91 4.13
C SER A 404 16.69 -12.76 3.94
N LEU A 405 17.46 -13.06 4.99
CA LEU A 405 18.91 -12.85 5.04
C LEU A 405 19.62 -14.19 4.79
N ARG A 406 20.60 -14.21 3.89
CA ARG A 406 21.46 -15.37 3.63
C ARG A 406 22.83 -15.15 4.27
N PHE A 407 23.28 -16.11 5.07
CA PHE A 407 24.57 -16.10 5.74
C PHE A 407 25.49 -17.17 5.19
N ASN A 408 26.79 -16.85 5.08
CA ASN A 408 27.85 -17.79 4.78
C ASN A 408 28.01 -18.84 5.90
N THR A 409 28.83 -19.86 5.66
CA THR A 409 29.11 -20.93 6.65
C THR A 409 29.85 -20.42 7.90
N ASP A 410 30.48 -19.24 7.82
CA ASP A 410 31.09 -18.53 8.96
C ASP A 410 30.11 -17.57 9.66
N TYR A 411 28.86 -17.51 9.19
CA TYR A 411 27.77 -16.65 9.65
C TYR A 411 27.98 -15.15 9.40
N THR A 412 28.82 -14.78 8.44
CA THR A 412 28.81 -13.43 7.85
C THR A 412 27.65 -13.29 6.88
N LEU A 413 27.07 -12.08 6.77
CA LEU A 413 26.00 -11.83 5.79
C LEU A 413 26.58 -11.97 4.38
N ASP A 414 25.91 -12.77 3.54
CA ASP A 414 26.25 -12.96 2.14
C ASP A 414 25.38 -12.07 1.26
N ASP A 415 24.05 -12.16 1.38
CA ASP A 415 23.10 -11.42 0.55
C ASP A 415 21.69 -11.44 1.19
N PHE A 416 20.71 -10.72 0.61
CA PHE A 416 19.35 -10.71 1.12
C PHE A 416 18.25 -10.41 0.07
N ILE A 417 17.05 -10.90 0.37
CA ILE A 417 15.81 -10.52 -0.32
C ILE A 417 15.02 -9.59 0.60
N MET A 418 14.52 -8.49 0.06
CA MET A 418 13.63 -7.56 0.76
C MET A 418 12.56 -7.06 -0.21
N TYR A 419 11.33 -6.97 0.28
CA TYR A 419 10.23 -6.25 -0.35
C TYR A 419 9.28 -5.79 0.75
N GLN A 420 8.60 -4.67 0.55
CA GLN A 420 7.61 -4.18 1.50
C GLN A 420 6.28 -4.90 1.33
N CYS A 421 5.66 -5.24 2.45
CA CYS A 421 4.30 -5.75 2.54
C CYS A 421 3.37 -4.59 2.90
N TRP A 422 2.25 -4.44 2.17
CA TRP A 422 1.17 -3.47 2.44
C TRP A 422 1.63 -2.13 3.03
N ILE A 423 2.00 -1.18 2.18
CA ILE A 423 2.45 0.15 2.63
C ILE A 423 1.22 1.02 2.93
N ARG A 424 0.57 0.71 4.06
CA ARG A 424 -0.65 1.38 4.53
C ARG A 424 -0.36 2.64 5.36
N SER A 425 0.88 2.82 5.80
CA SER A 425 1.40 4.11 6.27
C SER A 425 2.77 4.41 5.68
N MET A 426 2.99 5.67 5.33
CA MET A 426 4.29 6.17 4.89
C MET A 426 4.43 7.68 5.20
N GLY A 427 5.66 8.18 5.16
CA GLY A 427 5.95 9.61 5.27
C GLY A 427 7.40 9.94 4.89
N VAL A 428 7.67 11.22 4.66
CA VAL A 428 9.03 11.74 4.51
C VAL A 428 9.26 12.78 5.59
N ASP A 429 10.44 12.75 6.22
CA ASP A 429 10.86 13.86 7.08
C ASP A 429 11.21 15.05 6.17
N ARG A 430 10.29 16.01 6.01
CA ARG A 430 10.50 17.11 5.05
C ARG A 430 11.66 18.04 5.44
N SER A 431 12.07 18.05 6.72
CA SER A 431 13.26 18.77 7.19
C SER A 431 14.56 18.01 6.86
N ASN A 432 14.47 16.72 6.58
CA ASN A 432 15.58 15.88 6.12
C ASN A 432 15.06 14.82 5.12
N PRO A 433 14.91 15.19 3.82
CA PRO A 433 14.22 14.37 2.84
C PRO A 433 14.93 13.04 2.54
N THR A 434 16.14 12.83 3.05
CA THR A 434 16.82 11.53 2.96
C THR A 434 16.17 10.46 3.83
N ARG A 435 15.26 10.82 4.75
CA ARG A 435 14.60 9.89 5.67
C ARG A 435 13.18 9.59 5.19
N VAL A 436 12.97 8.38 4.69
CA VAL A 436 11.70 7.91 4.16
C VAL A 436 11.18 6.78 5.03
N PHE A 437 9.90 6.82 5.38
CA PHE A 437 9.27 5.88 6.31
C PHE A 437 8.20 5.07 5.59
N ALA A 438 8.17 3.76 5.85
CA ALA A 438 7.06 2.87 5.50
C ALA A 438 6.72 2.02 6.72
N ASN A 439 5.47 2.10 7.18
CA ASN A 439 5.05 1.52 8.45
C ASN A 439 5.96 1.98 9.61
N TYR A 440 6.68 1.05 10.25
CA TYR A 440 7.67 1.34 11.29
C TYR A 440 9.12 1.31 10.79
N LEU A 441 9.34 1.11 9.50
CA LEU A 441 10.68 1.06 8.91
C LEU A 441 11.10 2.44 8.41
N GLU A 442 12.38 2.77 8.61
CA GLU A 442 13.01 3.98 8.10
C GLU A 442 14.14 3.62 7.13
N PHE A 443 14.11 4.27 5.97
CA PHE A 443 15.09 4.16 4.92
C PHE A 443 15.88 5.46 4.81
N SER A 444 17.20 5.34 4.65
CA SER A 444 18.03 6.41 4.11
C SER A 444 17.98 6.33 2.59
N VAL A 445 17.62 7.41 1.92
CA VAL A 445 17.31 7.44 0.49
C VAL A 445 18.03 8.59 -0.22
N ASP A 446 18.72 8.29 -1.31
CA ASP A 446 19.10 9.24 -2.35
C ASP A 446 17.96 9.27 -3.39
N ILE A 447 17.07 10.25 -3.26
CA ILE A 447 15.81 10.29 -4.01
C ILE A 447 16.05 10.50 -5.52
N GLU A 448 17.08 11.26 -5.90
CA GLU A 448 17.37 11.50 -7.32
C GLU A 448 17.87 10.24 -8.02
N LYS A 449 18.70 9.45 -7.32
CA LYS A 449 19.25 8.19 -7.85
C LYS A 449 18.35 6.99 -7.60
N GLY A 450 17.39 7.10 -6.67
CA GLY A 450 16.57 5.98 -6.22
C GLY A 450 17.32 4.96 -5.35
N ASN A 451 18.52 5.28 -4.88
CA ASN A 451 19.29 4.39 -4.01
C ASN A 451 18.75 4.48 -2.57
N TRP A 452 18.70 3.35 -1.88
CA TRP A 452 18.17 3.30 -0.52
C TRP A 452 18.88 2.28 0.35
N LYS A 453 18.77 2.47 1.66
CA LYS A 453 19.21 1.51 2.69
C LYS A 453 18.20 1.52 3.83
N LEU A 454 17.77 0.34 4.27
CA LEU A 454 17.02 0.20 5.51
C LEU A 454 17.95 0.52 6.69
N VAL A 455 17.62 1.52 7.51
CA VAL A 455 18.50 2.02 8.58
C VAL A 455 17.90 1.88 9.97
N LYS A 456 16.57 1.96 10.12
CA LYS A 456 15.92 1.79 11.43
C LYS A 456 14.62 0.99 11.33
N ASN A 457 14.31 0.27 12.40
CA ASN A 457 13.01 -0.34 12.67
C ASN A 457 12.50 0.12 14.04
N TRP A 458 11.44 0.92 14.00
CA TRP A 458 10.82 1.57 15.15
C TRP A 458 9.80 0.68 15.88
N ALA A 459 9.54 -0.54 15.38
CA ALA A 459 8.61 -1.48 15.99
C ALA A 459 9.21 -2.23 17.20
N GLY A 460 10.42 -1.87 17.65
CA GLY A 460 11.10 -2.54 18.76
C GLY A 460 10.43 -2.35 20.12
N ASN A 461 9.85 -1.18 20.37
CA ASN A 461 9.25 -0.81 21.65
C ASN A 461 7.91 -0.05 21.48
N PHE A 462 7.26 -0.17 20.34
CA PHE A 462 5.93 0.41 20.18
C PHE A 462 4.91 -0.31 21.08
N LYS A 463 3.86 0.41 21.44
CA LYS A 463 2.74 -0.11 22.21
C LYS A 463 1.76 -0.81 21.26
N ILE A 464 1.56 -2.11 21.41
CA ILE A 464 0.73 -2.90 20.48
C ILE A 464 -0.73 -2.45 20.47
N GLU A 465 -1.24 -2.03 21.63
CA GLU A 465 -2.57 -1.44 21.80
C GLU A 465 -2.73 -0.07 21.13
N GLN A 466 -1.64 0.49 20.61
CA GLN A 466 -1.55 1.75 19.88
C GLN A 466 -1.17 1.53 18.40
N ASP A 467 -1.15 0.29 17.92
CA ASP A 467 -0.97 0.04 16.49
C ASP A 467 -2.21 0.44 15.70
N GLY A 468 -1.98 1.11 14.59
CA GLY A 468 -2.99 1.40 13.60
C GLY A 468 -2.32 1.35 12.26
N GLU A 469 -2.57 0.29 11.51
CA GLU A 469 -1.85 -0.02 10.27
C GLU A 469 -1.81 1.15 9.27
N TYR A 470 -2.88 1.94 9.19
CA TYR A 470 -2.98 3.13 8.33
C TYR A 470 -2.38 4.41 8.92
N ASP A 471 -1.95 4.36 10.18
CA ASP A 471 -1.68 5.48 11.08
C ASP A 471 -0.32 5.38 11.80
N ARG A 472 0.55 4.43 11.39
CA ARG A 472 1.91 4.26 11.94
C ARG A 472 2.80 5.46 11.59
N LEU A 473 3.43 6.07 12.60
CA LEU A 473 4.40 7.18 12.48
C LEU A 473 3.94 8.29 11.53
N LYS A 474 2.78 8.89 11.79
CA LYS A 474 2.25 9.97 10.95
C LYS A 474 3.04 11.26 11.10
N TRP A 475 3.18 11.96 9.97
CA TRP A 475 3.72 13.31 9.90
C TRP A 475 5.07 13.49 10.59
N VAL A 476 5.99 12.56 10.32
CA VAL A 476 7.35 12.64 10.84
C VAL A 476 7.97 13.99 10.45
N SER A 477 8.51 14.69 11.44
CA SER A 477 9.17 15.98 11.27
C SER A 477 10.35 16.09 12.24
N THR A 478 11.53 16.45 11.73
CA THR A 478 12.60 16.99 12.56
C THR A 478 12.33 18.46 12.86
N LEU A 479 12.22 18.80 14.15
CA LEU A 479 11.85 20.13 14.63
C LEU A 479 13.08 20.97 14.99
N SER A 480 12.85 22.23 15.37
CA SER A 480 13.91 23.22 15.60
C SER A 480 14.87 22.91 16.75
N ASN A 481 14.54 21.99 17.66
CA ASN A 481 15.46 21.47 18.68
C ASN A 481 16.37 20.34 18.15
N GLY A 482 16.30 20.01 16.86
CA GLY A 482 17.10 18.95 16.22
C GLY A 482 16.59 17.53 16.50
N LYS A 483 15.46 17.37 17.19
CA LYS A 483 14.82 16.07 17.47
C LYS A 483 13.73 15.77 16.45
N THR A 484 13.44 14.49 16.25
CA THR A 484 12.40 14.03 15.31
C THR A 484 11.19 13.53 16.06
N TYR A 485 10.01 14.02 15.66
CA TYR A 485 8.74 13.62 16.25
C TYR A 485 7.79 13.10 15.18
N ALA A 486 6.84 12.28 15.61
CA ALA A 486 5.74 11.78 14.80
C ALA A 486 4.48 11.65 15.67
N PHE A 487 3.34 11.40 15.03
CA PHE A 487 2.13 10.99 15.72
C PHE A 487 1.95 9.48 15.61
N GLN A 488 1.48 8.89 16.71
CA GLN A 488 1.01 7.51 16.79
C GLN A 488 -0.39 7.49 17.42
N LEU A 489 -1.19 6.45 17.17
CA LEU A 489 -2.48 6.35 17.85
C LEU A 489 -2.31 6.25 19.36
N ALA A 490 -3.16 6.92 20.12
CA ALA A 490 -3.33 6.62 21.53
C ALA A 490 -4.20 5.36 21.68
N THR A 491 -4.16 4.73 22.86
CA THR A 491 -4.87 3.46 23.16
C THR A 491 -6.39 3.52 22.94
N ASN A 492 -6.99 4.71 22.97
CA ASN A 492 -8.43 4.90 22.71
C ASN A 492 -8.77 5.11 21.22
N ALA A 493 -7.78 5.11 20.31
CA ALA A 493 -7.89 5.37 18.87
C ALA A 493 -8.52 6.73 18.44
N THR A 494 -9.00 7.54 19.38
CA THR A 494 -9.61 8.87 19.16
C THR A 494 -8.62 10.03 19.26
N GLN A 495 -7.41 9.74 19.73
CA GLN A 495 -6.34 10.72 19.91
C GLN A 495 -5.06 10.23 19.25
N TRP A 496 -4.23 11.18 18.84
CA TRP A 496 -2.82 11.00 18.61
C TRP A 496 -2.05 11.11 19.92
N GLU A 497 -0.96 10.37 20.04
CA GLU A 497 0.12 10.62 20.98
C GLU A 497 1.34 11.11 20.19
N VAL A 498 1.96 12.18 20.67
CA VAL A 498 3.23 12.66 20.10
C VAL A 498 4.34 11.77 20.62
N VAL A 499 5.13 11.21 19.70
CA VAL A 499 6.29 10.36 20.00
C VAL A 499 7.56 10.99 19.43
N GLU A 500 8.66 10.93 20.19
CA GLU A 500 10.00 11.20 19.67
C GLU A 500 10.62 9.90 19.14
N LEU A 501 11.28 9.99 17.99
CA LEU A 501 12.08 8.93 17.38
C LEU A 501 13.51 8.99 17.95
N ALA A 502 13.71 8.42 19.15
CA ALA A 502 14.96 8.50 19.91
C ALA A 502 15.92 7.31 19.63
N ASP A 503 17.16 7.40 20.13
CA ASP A 503 18.18 6.36 19.90
C ASP A 503 17.86 5.02 20.56
N THR A 504 16.99 5.00 21.57
CA THR A 504 16.53 3.78 22.26
C THR A 504 15.21 3.24 21.70
N GLY A 505 14.59 3.92 20.72
CA GLY A 505 13.30 3.58 20.14
C GLY A 505 12.30 4.74 20.24
N LEU A 506 11.01 4.42 20.23
CA LEU A 506 9.96 5.43 20.39
C LEU A 506 9.89 5.90 21.84
N ARG A 507 10.05 7.21 22.08
CA ARG A 507 9.81 7.85 23.37
C ARG A 507 8.45 8.53 23.34
N TYR A 508 7.53 8.02 24.15
CA TYR A 508 6.19 8.59 24.31
C TYR A 508 6.25 9.84 25.19
N THR A 509 5.79 10.97 24.66
CA THR A 509 5.82 12.26 25.39
C THR A 509 4.66 12.41 26.39
N GLY A 510 3.61 11.59 26.26
CA GLY A 510 2.36 11.74 26.99
C GLY A 510 1.44 12.83 26.43
N ILE A 511 1.88 13.62 25.45
CA ILE A 511 1.06 14.65 24.82
C ILE A 511 0.00 14.00 23.93
N LYS A 512 -1.27 14.29 24.23
CA LYS A 512 -2.42 13.77 23.49
C LYS A 512 -3.08 14.86 22.67
N ILE A 513 -3.32 14.58 21.40
CA ILE A 513 -3.97 15.50 20.45
C ILE A 513 -5.22 14.82 19.91
N LYS A 514 -6.34 15.53 19.81
CA LYS A 514 -7.55 14.96 19.19
C LYS A 514 -7.24 14.57 17.74
N ARG A 515 -7.64 13.36 17.34
CA ARG A 515 -7.29 12.81 16.03
C ARG A 515 -8.23 13.26 14.92
N ARG A 516 -9.53 13.31 15.21
CA ARG A 516 -10.61 13.17 14.23
C ARG A 516 -11.56 14.37 14.21
N THR A 517 -12.10 14.76 15.37
CA THR A 517 -12.82 16.03 15.55
C THR A 517 -12.14 16.94 16.58
N PRO A 518 -11.43 17.99 16.13
CA PRO A 518 -10.95 18.21 14.75
C PRO A 518 -9.89 17.20 14.30
N THR A 519 -9.72 17.10 12.97
CA THR A 519 -8.64 16.34 12.36
C THR A 519 -7.34 17.11 12.51
N ALA A 520 -6.36 16.55 13.23
CA ALA A 520 -5.07 17.20 13.46
C ALA A 520 -4.04 16.79 12.41
N THR A 521 -3.03 17.63 12.14
CA THR A 521 -1.87 17.34 11.28
C THR A 521 -0.64 18.08 11.78
N LEU A 522 0.51 17.39 11.91
CA LEU A 522 1.79 18.03 12.24
C LEU A 522 2.45 18.59 10.98
N LEU A 523 2.60 19.92 10.94
CA LEU A 523 3.23 20.63 9.83
C LEU A 523 4.76 20.57 9.94
N PRO A 524 5.51 20.80 8.84
CA PRO A 524 6.98 20.74 8.85
C PRO A 524 7.63 21.76 9.79
N ASN A 525 7.01 22.92 10.00
CA ASN A 525 7.47 23.93 10.95
C ASN A 525 7.17 23.57 12.42
N GLY A 526 6.54 22.43 12.68
CA GLY A 526 6.16 21.95 14.01
C GLY A 526 4.80 22.41 14.51
N ASN A 527 4.09 23.28 13.77
CA ASN A 527 2.73 23.68 14.14
C ASN A 527 1.75 22.51 13.98
N ILE A 528 0.66 22.53 14.75
CA ILE A 528 -0.43 21.57 14.58
C ILE A 528 -1.59 22.28 13.92
N ARG A 529 -1.99 21.80 12.74
CA ARG A 529 -3.21 22.23 12.06
C ARG A 529 -4.38 21.34 12.40
N TYR A 530 -5.55 21.95 12.54
CA TYR A 530 -6.83 21.32 12.85
C TYR A 530 -7.86 21.67 11.77
N PHE A 531 -8.74 20.72 11.47
CA PHE A 531 -9.90 20.90 10.60
C PHE A 531 -11.17 20.26 11.18
N ASP A 532 -12.27 21.01 11.28
CA ASP A 532 -13.48 20.66 12.04
C ASP A 532 -14.51 19.74 11.31
N GLY A 533 -14.16 19.14 10.16
CA GLY A 533 -15.15 18.60 9.19
C GLY A 533 -15.60 17.13 9.28
N GLU A 534 -16.01 16.61 10.44
CA GLU A 534 -16.45 15.19 10.55
C GLU A 534 -17.91 14.88 10.12
N LEU A 535 -18.87 15.81 10.15
CA LEU A 535 -20.28 15.50 9.78
C LEU A 535 -21.02 16.73 9.19
N VAL A 536 -21.47 16.69 7.94
CA VAL A 536 -22.03 17.87 7.23
C VAL A 536 -23.32 17.53 6.46
N VAL A 537 -24.45 17.40 7.17
CA VAL A 537 -25.79 17.36 6.51
C VAL A 537 -26.81 18.19 7.24
N LYS A 538 -26.95 19.45 6.81
CA LYS A 538 -28.17 20.28 6.90
C LYS A 538 -28.10 21.28 5.74
N PRO A 539 -29.21 21.79 5.21
CA PRO A 539 -29.19 22.97 4.34
C PRO A 539 -28.59 24.18 5.10
N ASN A 540 -27.76 25.01 4.44
CA ASN A 540 -27.10 26.19 5.01
C ASN A 540 -26.17 25.90 6.21
N GLN A 541 -25.24 24.96 6.04
CA GLN A 541 -24.29 24.63 7.10
C GLN A 541 -23.38 25.83 7.44
N PRO A 542 -23.08 26.03 8.75
CA PRO A 542 -22.08 27.00 9.17
C PRO A 542 -20.72 26.69 8.54
N PRO A 543 -19.82 27.68 8.47
CA PRO A 543 -18.46 27.47 8.00
C PRO A 543 -17.75 26.34 8.73
N LEU A 544 -16.92 25.60 8.00
CA LEU A 544 -15.88 24.75 8.58
C LEU A 544 -14.61 25.56 8.73
N TYR A 545 -13.87 25.29 9.80
CA TYR A 545 -12.72 26.09 10.20
C TYR A 545 -11.43 25.31 10.08
N TRP A 546 -10.41 25.98 9.56
CA TRP A 546 -9.03 25.61 9.76
C TRP A 546 -8.49 26.39 10.94
N LYS A 547 -7.91 25.68 11.89
CA LYS A 547 -7.31 26.26 13.09
C LYS A 547 -5.89 25.74 13.27
N GLU A 548 -5.05 26.49 13.96
CA GLU A 548 -3.65 26.13 14.13
C GLU A 548 -3.16 26.45 15.53
N ARG A 549 -2.27 25.61 16.07
CA ARG A 549 -1.46 25.95 17.24
C ARG A 549 -0.02 26.09 16.80
N SER A 550 0.57 27.24 17.06
CA SER A 550 1.98 27.51 16.77
C SER A 550 2.89 26.78 17.75
N LEU A 551 3.96 26.16 17.25
CA LEU A 551 5.04 25.65 18.10
C LEU A 551 5.75 26.84 18.74
N THR A 552 5.68 26.95 20.07
CA THR A 552 6.26 28.10 20.81
C THR A 552 7.59 27.76 21.46
N GLY A 553 7.91 26.47 21.61
CA GLY A 553 9.17 26.02 22.18
C GLY A 553 9.13 24.56 22.59
N PHE A 554 9.99 24.20 23.54
CA PHE A 554 10.09 22.87 24.12
C PHE A 554 10.19 22.96 25.64
N ASP A 555 9.66 21.97 26.35
CA ASP A 555 9.84 21.86 27.80
C ASP A 555 11.23 21.30 28.17
N GLN A 556 11.48 21.13 29.47
CA GLN A 556 12.76 20.60 29.98
C GLN A 556 13.07 19.15 29.56
N ASN A 557 12.09 18.42 29.03
CA ASN A 557 12.24 17.04 28.54
C ASN A 557 12.24 16.98 27.01
N ASP A 558 12.51 18.10 26.34
CA ASP A 558 12.42 18.27 24.90
C ASP A 558 11.02 17.93 24.35
N ASN A 559 9.95 18.03 25.12
CA ASN A 559 8.61 17.85 24.56
C ASN A 559 8.17 19.15 23.88
N PRO A 560 7.59 19.09 22.67
CA PRO A 560 7.08 20.28 21.99
C PRO A 560 5.95 20.95 22.79
N VAL A 561 6.01 22.28 22.87
CA VAL A 561 5.01 23.13 23.51
C VAL A 561 4.35 23.99 22.44
N TRP A 562 3.02 23.98 22.44
CA TRP A 562 2.22 24.75 21.49
C TRP A 562 1.44 25.86 22.19
N GLY A 563 1.29 26.99 21.50
CA GLY A 563 0.46 28.10 21.93
C GLY A 563 -1.04 27.83 21.81
N ASP A 564 -1.81 28.90 21.90
CA ASP A 564 -3.26 28.86 21.78
C ASP A 564 -3.71 28.46 20.38
N LEU A 565 -4.97 28.00 20.30
CA LEU A 565 -5.59 27.59 19.04
C LEU A 565 -6.20 28.82 18.35
N GLU A 566 -5.71 29.14 17.16
CA GLU A 566 -6.12 30.30 16.38
C GLU A 566 -6.83 29.90 15.09
N GLU A 567 -7.81 30.69 14.63
CA GLU A 567 -8.43 30.51 13.32
C GLU A 567 -7.48 30.98 12.22
N VAL A 568 -7.31 30.15 11.19
CA VAL A 568 -6.46 30.44 10.03
C VAL A 568 -7.31 30.82 8.80
N ALA A 569 -8.43 30.13 8.60
CA ALA A 569 -9.38 30.39 7.53
C ALA A 569 -10.69 29.63 7.77
N ASN A 570 -11.73 29.94 6.99
CA ASN A 570 -12.98 29.17 7.00
C ASN A 570 -13.63 29.06 5.61
N THR A 571 -14.45 28.02 5.42
CA THR A 571 -15.08 27.71 4.12
C THR A 571 -16.18 28.69 3.70
N GLY A 572 -16.60 29.62 4.57
CA GLY A 572 -17.90 30.27 4.42
C GLY A 572 -19.06 29.28 4.51
N ILE A 573 -20.28 29.76 4.23
CA ILE A 573 -21.49 28.93 4.24
C ILE A 573 -21.41 27.93 3.07
N LEU A 574 -21.30 26.65 3.41
CA LEU A 574 -21.16 25.58 2.42
C LEU A 574 -22.47 25.37 1.62
N GLN A 575 -22.30 25.21 0.32
CA GLN A 575 -23.34 24.79 -0.63
C GLN A 575 -23.23 23.29 -0.93
N PRO A 576 -24.33 22.62 -1.35
CA PRO A 576 -24.30 21.19 -1.70
C PRO A 576 -23.30 20.80 -2.81
N SER A 577 -22.96 21.75 -3.70
CA SER A 577 -21.98 21.53 -4.76
C SER A 577 -20.54 21.69 -4.29
N ASP A 578 -20.29 22.31 -3.13
CA ASP A 578 -18.94 22.62 -2.67
C ASP A 578 -18.11 21.36 -2.36
N PRO A 579 -16.77 21.46 -2.43
CA PRO A 579 -15.89 20.46 -1.84
C PRO A 579 -16.30 20.19 -0.40
N ILE A 580 -15.98 18.99 0.10
CA ILE A 580 -16.12 18.59 1.51
C ILE A 580 -17.56 18.70 2.10
N TYR A 581 -18.58 19.02 1.29
CA TYR A 581 -20.00 18.86 1.65
C TYR A 581 -20.36 17.36 1.66
N ARG A 582 -20.55 16.75 2.84
CA ARG A 582 -20.68 15.28 2.98
C ARG A 582 -21.40 14.82 4.24
N GLU A 583 -22.11 13.70 4.12
CA GLU A 583 -22.87 13.08 5.20
C GLU A 583 -22.08 12.10 6.06
N THR A 584 -21.01 11.53 5.51
CA THR A 584 -20.13 10.59 6.19
C THR A 584 -18.67 10.95 5.94
N ILE A 585 -17.78 10.44 6.81
CA ILE A 585 -16.34 10.74 6.77
C ILE A 585 -15.67 9.89 5.71
N SER A 586 -14.92 10.50 4.79
CA SER A 586 -13.98 9.81 3.92
C SER A 586 -12.54 9.91 4.45
N TRP A 587 -11.71 8.94 4.07
CA TRP A 587 -10.38 8.65 4.60
C TRP A 587 -9.29 9.67 4.23
N ASN A 588 -9.47 10.98 4.44
CA ASN A 588 -8.45 11.94 4.04
C ASN A 588 -8.19 13.07 5.04
N TYR A 589 -6.89 13.26 5.30
CA TYR A 589 -6.33 14.34 6.10
C TYR A 589 -6.07 15.56 5.18
N PRO A 590 -6.17 16.80 5.70
CA PRO A 590 -5.71 17.97 4.96
C PRO A 590 -4.22 17.83 4.59
N PRO A 591 -3.75 18.48 3.51
CA PRO A 591 -2.34 18.41 3.13
C PRO A 591 -1.43 19.01 4.21
N ARG A 592 -0.18 18.54 4.27
CA ARG A 592 0.84 19.03 5.23
C ARG A 592 1.36 20.43 4.93
N ASN A 593 1.14 20.96 3.72
CA ASN A 593 1.61 22.28 3.30
C ASN A 593 0.47 23.13 2.76
N ASP A 594 0.61 24.43 2.93
CA ASP A 594 -0.11 25.45 2.18
C ASP A 594 0.60 25.69 0.84
N THR A 595 -0.12 26.26 -0.11
CA THR A 595 0.55 26.77 -1.31
C THR A 595 1.39 28.00 -0.97
N GLU A 596 2.39 28.32 -1.77
CA GLU A 596 3.12 29.61 -1.72
C GLU A 596 2.20 30.84 -1.80
N SER A 597 1.05 30.72 -2.45
CA SER A 597 0.03 31.77 -2.52
C SER A 597 -0.88 31.83 -1.28
N ASN A 598 -0.50 31.21 -0.16
CA ASN A 598 -1.25 31.15 1.10
C ASN A 598 -2.66 30.57 0.96
N LEU A 599 -2.82 29.54 0.12
CA LEU A 599 -4.05 28.78 -0.02
C LEU A 599 -3.98 27.49 0.81
N ILE A 600 -5.08 27.22 1.52
CA ILE A 600 -5.35 25.97 2.20
C ILE A 600 -6.26 25.13 1.30
N ILE A 601 -5.85 23.89 1.03
CA ILE A 601 -6.56 23.00 0.12
C ILE A 601 -7.49 22.07 0.89
N SER A 602 -8.72 21.96 0.38
CA SER A 602 -9.74 21.00 0.78
C SER A 602 -9.87 19.93 -0.28
N PHE A 603 -10.02 18.67 0.13
CA PHE A 603 -10.20 17.55 -0.78
C PHE A 603 -11.20 16.54 -0.21
N GLU A 604 -12.10 16.05 -1.07
CA GLU A 604 -13.05 14.99 -0.77
C GLU A 604 -12.79 13.77 -1.67
N GLY A 605 -12.31 12.68 -1.08
CA GLY A 605 -11.96 11.46 -1.80
C GLY A 605 -13.12 10.58 -2.29
N GLY A 606 -14.36 10.86 -1.90
CA GLY A 606 -15.52 10.05 -2.30
C GLY A 606 -15.61 8.67 -1.62
N SER A 607 -16.80 8.05 -1.68
CA SER A 607 -16.99 6.61 -1.42
C SER A 607 -18.26 6.09 -2.11
N ALA A 608 -18.54 4.78 -2.03
CA ALA A 608 -19.72 4.15 -2.61
C ALA A 608 -21.05 4.53 -1.94
N ALA A 609 -21.03 5.22 -0.79
CA ALA A 609 -22.26 5.61 -0.10
C ALA A 609 -23.07 6.61 -0.97
N PRO A 610 -24.42 6.59 -0.87
CA PRO A 610 -25.31 7.34 -1.77
C PRO A 610 -25.05 8.85 -1.81
N ASP A 611 -24.51 9.44 -0.75
CA ASP A 611 -24.37 10.89 -0.61
C ASP A 611 -23.02 11.45 -1.09
N TYR A 612 -22.13 10.58 -1.57
CA TYR A 612 -20.90 10.98 -2.29
C TYR A 612 -21.18 11.31 -3.76
N SER A 613 -22.45 11.59 -4.09
CA SER A 613 -22.98 11.76 -5.44
C SER A 613 -22.21 12.76 -6.32
N SER A 614 -21.48 12.21 -7.29
CA SER A 614 -21.51 12.46 -8.74
C SER A 614 -21.93 13.80 -9.37
N ASN A 615 -21.98 14.95 -8.70
CA ASN A 615 -22.19 16.27 -9.33
C ASN A 615 -21.62 17.46 -8.50
N LYS A 616 -20.72 17.19 -7.56
CA LYS A 616 -20.07 18.23 -6.72
C LYS A 616 -18.59 18.40 -7.08
N TYR A 617 -17.99 19.47 -6.59
CA TYR A 617 -16.55 19.66 -6.63
C TYR A 617 -15.87 18.76 -5.59
N HIS A 618 -14.72 18.19 -5.92
CA HIS A 618 -13.93 17.37 -5.00
C HIS A 618 -12.69 18.08 -4.47
N LEU A 619 -12.29 19.20 -5.09
CA LEU A 619 -11.12 19.97 -4.70
C LEU A 619 -11.47 21.46 -4.64
N GLY A 620 -11.00 22.15 -3.61
CA GLY A 620 -11.10 23.61 -3.53
C GLY A 620 -10.08 24.24 -2.62
N ALA A 621 -9.92 25.54 -2.73
CA ALA A 621 -8.93 26.30 -1.95
C ALA A 621 -9.53 27.52 -1.27
N THR A 622 -9.12 27.73 -0.03
CA THR A 622 -9.44 28.93 0.76
C THR A 622 -8.16 29.70 1.04
N LYS A 623 -8.20 31.02 0.88
CA LYS A 623 -7.05 31.89 1.19
C LYS A 623 -6.96 32.09 2.71
N LYS A 624 -5.75 31.99 3.27
CA LYS A 624 -5.52 32.32 4.69
C LYS A 624 -6.00 33.72 5.02
N GLY A 625 -6.67 33.87 6.16
CA GLY A 625 -7.26 35.12 6.61
C GLY A 625 -8.54 35.53 5.89
N GLU A 626 -9.04 34.72 4.94
CA GLU A 626 -10.27 34.99 4.20
C GLU A 626 -11.33 33.91 4.45
N THR A 627 -12.55 34.22 4.01
CA THR A 627 -13.73 33.36 4.10
C THR A 627 -14.13 32.90 2.69
N GLY A 628 -14.40 31.61 2.51
CA GLY A 628 -14.91 31.07 1.24
C GLY A 628 -13.85 30.43 0.34
N PHE A 629 -14.31 29.79 -0.74
CA PHE A 629 -13.43 29.19 -1.74
C PHE A 629 -13.01 30.21 -2.79
N LYS A 630 -11.71 30.37 -3.02
CA LYS A 630 -11.15 31.11 -4.17
C LYS A 630 -11.30 30.37 -5.48
N TRP A 631 -11.34 29.05 -5.42
CA TRP A 631 -11.66 28.23 -6.58
C TRP A 631 -12.14 26.86 -6.13
N LYS A 632 -12.93 26.24 -7.01
CA LYS A 632 -13.43 24.87 -6.89
C LYS A 632 -13.17 24.17 -8.23
N THR A 633 -12.72 22.92 -8.18
CA THR A 633 -12.42 22.12 -9.37
C THR A 633 -12.62 20.63 -9.09
N ALA A 634 -12.27 19.77 -10.05
CA ALA A 634 -12.49 18.32 -9.99
C ALA A 634 -13.97 17.98 -9.78
N VAL A 635 -14.83 18.47 -10.69
CA VAL A 635 -16.26 18.13 -10.68
C VAL A 635 -16.43 16.63 -10.91
N GLY A 636 -17.28 15.99 -10.09
CA GLY A 636 -17.62 14.58 -10.20
C GLY A 636 -18.25 14.23 -11.55
N THR A 637 -17.90 13.08 -12.14
CA THR A 637 -18.70 12.48 -13.21
C THR A 637 -20.01 11.95 -12.65
N ALA A 638 -21.05 11.78 -13.50
CA ALA A 638 -22.27 11.08 -13.10
C ALA A 638 -21.97 9.65 -12.59
N ARG A 639 -22.72 9.14 -11.61
CA ARG A 639 -22.48 7.81 -11.02
C ARG A 639 -22.69 6.67 -12.00
N ASN A 640 -23.55 6.89 -13.00
CA ASN A 640 -23.78 5.96 -14.11
C ASN A 640 -22.82 6.18 -15.29
N TYR A 641 -21.84 7.09 -15.18
CA TYR A 641 -20.79 7.24 -16.18
C TYR A 641 -20.06 5.92 -16.36
N TYR A 642 -19.88 5.47 -17.60
CA TYR A 642 -19.08 4.30 -17.93
C TYR A 642 -18.28 4.62 -19.19
N GLY A 643 -16.96 4.69 -19.08
CA GLY A 643 -16.11 5.19 -20.15
C GLY A 643 -14.64 5.25 -19.79
N PRO A 644 -13.79 5.88 -20.63
CA PRO A 644 -12.40 6.14 -20.31
C PRO A 644 -12.24 6.94 -19.01
N TYR A 645 -11.07 6.87 -18.36
CA TYR A 645 -10.80 7.79 -17.26
C TYR A 645 -10.78 9.24 -17.77
N PRO A 646 -11.40 10.23 -17.09
CA PRO A 646 -11.49 11.59 -17.59
C PRO A 646 -10.13 12.24 -17.89
N GLU A 647 -10.01 12.90 -19.04
CA GLU A 647 -8.81 13.65 -19.47
C GLU A 647 -8.84 15.14 -19.06
N ASP A 648 -10.03 15.64 -18.74
CA ASP A 648 -10.37 17.05 -18.53
C ASP A 648 -10.31 17.48 -17.05
N GLY A 649 -9.78 16.63 -16.17
CA GLY A 649 -9.66 16.89 -14.74
C GLY A 649 -10.93 16.65 -13.93
N ARG A 650 -11.99 16.10 -14.53
CA ARG A 650 -13.15 15.61 -13.78
C ARG A 650 -12.77 14.46 -12.84
N TYR A 651 -13.48 14.39 -11.71
CA TYR A 651 -13.31 13.36 -10.70
C TYR A 651 -14.23 12.18 -10.99
N ASP A 652 -13.67 11.00 -11.30
CA ASP A 652 -14.49 9.87 -11.74
C ASP A 652 -15.24 9.21 -10.57
N MET A 653 -16.56 9.40 -10.52
CA MET A 653 -17.48 8.73 -9.59
C MET A 653 -18.30 7.64 -10.28
N GLY A 654 -18.04 7.39 -11.56
CA GLY A 654 -18.65 6.33 -12.35
C GLY A 654 -17.79 5.07 -12.39
N ASN A 655 -17.89 4.32 -13.49
CA ASN A 655 -17.07 3.14 -13.78
C ASN A 655 -17.08 2.04 -12.71
N GLY A 656 -18.07 2.05 -11.81
CA GLY A 656 -18.22 1.06 -10.74
C GLY A 656 -17.24 1.21 -9.58
N VAL A 657 -16.52 2.35 -9.49
CA VAL A 657 -15.60 2.62 -8.38
C VAL A 657 -16.33 2.61 -7.03
N GLN A 658 -15.68 2.08 -5.98
CA GLN A 658 -16.19 2.19 -4.61
C GLN A 658 -15.44 3.23 -3.80
N TYR A 659 -14.10 3.26 -3.90
CA TYR A 659 -13.26 4.18 -3.14
C TYR A 659 -12.31 4.88 -4.12
N PRO A 660 -12.65 6.09 -4.59
CA PRO A 660 -11.88 6.74 -5.65
C PRO A 660 -10.60 7.42 -5.14
N GLY A 661 -10.69 8.19 -4.05
CA GLY A 661 -9.66 9.15 -3.66
C GLY A 661 -8.57 8.59 -2.76
N GLY A 662 -7.32 8.96 -3.07
CA GLY A 662 -6.16 8.75 -2.22
C GLY A 662 -5.71 10.06 -1.56
N VAL A 663 -4.40 10.28 -1.50
CA VAL A 663 -3.76 11.43 -0.85
C VAL A 663 -3.84 12.76 -1.65
N ILE A 664 -3.84 13.89 -0.93
CA ILE A 664 -3.62 15.25 -1.47
C ILE A 664 -2.23 15.77 -1.05
N LEU A 665 -1.48 16.30 -1.99
CA LEU A 665 -0.10 16.75 -1.82
C LEU A 665 0.04 18.19 -2.31
N VAL A 666 0.76 19.02 -1.56
CA VAL A 666 1.01 20.42 -1.90
C VAL A 666 2.50 20.71 -1.72
N GLU A 667 3.11 21.32 -2.74
CA GLU A 667 4.46 21.85 -2.68
C GLU A 667 4.61 23.06 -3.62
N GLY A 668 5.05 24.19 -3.06
CA GLY A 668 5.08 25.45 -3.78
C GLY A 668 3.69 25.89 -4.24
N LYS A 669 3.52 26.10 -5.54
CA LYS A 669 2.22 26.38 -6.19
C LYS A 669 1.55 25.14 -6.78
N ASN A 670 2.15 23.97 -6.59
CA ASN A 670 1.74 22.72 -7.23
C ASN A 670 0.91 21.89 -6.26
N ILE A 671 -0.24 21.43 -6.73
CA ILE A 671 -1.21 20.65 -5.96
C ILE A 671 -1.45 19.34 -6.71
N PHE A 672 -1.35 18.21 -6.03
CA PHE A 672 -1.55 16.89 -6.62
C PHE A 672 -2.55 16.10 -5.80
N TRP A 673 -3.61 15.61 -6.41
CA TRP A 673 -4.51 14.65 -5.78
C TRP A 673 -4.41 13.29 -6.46
N ASN A 674 -4.43 12.24 -5.64
CA ASN A 674 -4.40 10.87 -6.09
C ASN A 674 -5.81 10.29 -6.25
N TYR A 675 -5.96 9.47 -7.28
CA TYR A 675 -7.10 8.62 -7.55
C TYR A 675 -6.61 7.17 -7.62
N HIS A 676 -6.80 6.42 -6.53
CA HIS A 676 -6.43 5.00 -6.47
C HIS A 676 -7.56 4.11 -7.01
N GLY A 677 -8.80 4.60 -7.05
CA GLY A 677 -9.88 3.99 -7.82
C GLY A 677 -10.18 2.54 -7.44
N GLU A 678 -10.34 2.22 -6.16
CA GLU A 678 -10.65 0.86 -5.73
C GLU A 678 -11.94 0.36 -6.38
N PHE A 679 -11.84 -0.81 -7.02
CA PHE A 679 -12.88 -1.44 -7.84
C PHE A 679 -13.27 -0.71 -9.13
N TRP A 680 -12.51 0.31 -9.56
CA TRP A 680 -12.72 0.97 -10.85
C TRP A 680 -12.65 -0.07 -11.98
N LYS A 681 -13.78 -0.29 -12.65
CA LYS A 681 -13.99 -1.39 -13.63
C LYS A 681 -13.55 -2.77 -13.11
N GLN A 682 -13.82 -3.06 -11.83
CA GLN A 682 -13.40 -4.29 -11.15
C GLN A 682 -11.88 -4.46 -10.98
N MET A 683 -11.13 -3.37 -11.12
CA MET A 683 -9.68 -3.30 -10.89
C MET A 683 -9.36 -2.07 -10.03
N GLN A 684 -8.12 -1.62 -10.05
CA GLN A 684 -7.68 -0.37 -9.42
C GLN A 684 -7.15 0.60 -10.49
N THR A 685 -6.92 1.83 -10.09
CA THR A 685 -6.14 2.82 -10.84
C THR A 685 -4.98 3.32 -9.98
N ASN A 686 -4.16 4.19 -10.52
CA ASN A 686 -3.27 5.02 -9.73
C ASN A 686 -2.95 6.28 -10.56
N ILE A 687 -3.90 7.21 -10.58
CA ILE A 687 -3.78 8.45 -11.36
C ILE A 687 -3.54 9.60 -10.41
N PHE A 688 -2.55 10.44 -10.72
CA PHE A 688 -2.36 11.73 -10.08
C PHE A 688 -2.75 12.84 -11.05
N THR A 689 -3.51 13.80 -10.54
CA THR A 689 -3.85 15.03 -11.27
C THR A 689 -3.12 16.20 -10.63
N HIS A 690 -2.37 16.94 -11.46
CA HIS A 690 -1.63 18.14 -11.08
C HIS A 690 -2.49 19.38 -11.37
N VAL A 691 -2.78 20.18 -10.35
CA VAL A 691 -3.51 21.44 -10.38
C VAL A 691 -2.59 22.55 -9.85
N TYR A 692 -2.66 23.74 -10.44
CA TYR A 692 -1.91 24.90 -9.97
C TYR A 692 -2.69 25.70 -8.93
N ASP A 693 -2.03 26.56 -8.17
CA ASP A 693 -2.65 27.37 -7.10
C ASP A 693 -3.78 28.32 -7.57
N ASN A 694 -3.94 28.50 -8.89
CA ASN A 694 -5.07 29.22 -9.50
C ASN A 694 -6.31 28.34 -9.78
N GLY A 695 -6.27 27.03 -9.46
CA GLY A 695 -7.35 26.07 -9.67
C GLY A 695 -7.39 25.40 -11.05
N LEU A 696 -6.48 25.76 -11.97
CA LEU A 696 -6.41 25.16 -13.31
C LEU A 696 -5.51 23.94 -13.34
N MET A 697 -5.93 22.93 -14.11
CA MET A 697 -5.18 21.70 -14.30
C MET A 697 -3.88 21.97 -15.09
N VAL A 698 -2.76 21.47 -14.58
CA VAL A 698 -1.45 21.47 -15.26
C VAL A 698 -1.32 20.23 -16.13
N GLY A 699 -1.75 19.07 -15.63
CA GLY A 699 -1.67 17.78 -16.31
C GLY A 699 -2.06 16.62 -15.40
N LYS A 700 -1.91 15.38 -15.89
CA LYS A 700 -2.08 14.15 -15.11
C LYS A 700 -1.08 13.09 -15.53
N PHE A 701 -0.88 12.10 -14.67
CA PHE A 701 0.02 10.98 -14.90
C PHE A 701 -0.38 9.77 -14.05
N GLY A 702 0.23 8.62 -14.31
CA GLY A 702 -0.15 7.34 -13.71
C GLY A 702 -0.88 6.44 -14.71
N VAL A 703 -1.52 5.39 -14.19
CA VAL A 703 -2.12 4.33 -15.03
C VAL A 703 -3.46 3.85 -14.48
N THR A 704 -4.25 3.20 -15.34
CA THR A 704 -5.44 2.45 -14.91
C THR A 704 -5.19 0.96 -15.13
N GLY A 705 -5.58 0.11 -14.17
CA GLY A 705 -5.43 -1.33 -14.31
C GLY A 705 -6.22 -1.86 -15.51
N ALA A 706 -7.47 -1.40 -15.67
CA ALA A 706 -8.31 -1.92 -16.76
C ALA A 706 -7.77 -1.59 -18.16
N ASP A 707 -7.12 -0.43 -18.38
CA ASP A 707 -6.55 -0.13 -19.70
C ASP A 707 -5.27 -0.93 -19.96
N ILE A 708 -4.43 -1.10 -18.94
CA ILE A 708 -3.23 -1.96 -19.00
C ILE A 708 -3.62 -3.40 -19.39
N PHE A 709 -4.64 -3.95 -18.74
CA PHE A 709 -5.05 -5.34 -18.92
C PHE A 709 -6.18 -5.53 -19.94
N LYS A 710 -6.50 -4.49 -20.72
CA LYS A 710 -7.53 -4.49 -21.80
C LYS A 710 -8.89 -5.00 -21.31
N GLY A 711 -9.30 -4.58 -20.12
CA GLY A 711 -10.56 -4.94 -19.47
C GLY A 711 -10.64 -6.40 -19.03
N LYS A 712 -9.58 -7.20 -19.20
CA LYS A 712 -9.49 -8.51 -18.58
C LYS A 712 -9.28 -8.28 -17.09
N ARG A 713 -10.15 -8.86 -16.28
CA ARG A 713 -9.94 -9.00 -14.84
C ARG A 713 -8.74 -9.91 -14.64
N VAL A 714 -7.55 -9.33 -14.67
CA VAL A 714 -6.30 -10.01 -14.39
C VAL A 714 -6.04 -9.77 -12.92
N TRP A 715 -6.23 -10.82 -12.13
CA TRP A 715 -5.79 -10.85 -10.73
C TRP A 715 -4.31 -11.20 -10.63
N ASP A 716 -3.58 -11.29 -11.74
CA ASP A 716 -2.14 -11.15 -11.67
C ASP A 716 -1.84 -9.70 -11.28
N GLN A 717 -1.04 -9.52 -10.23
CA GLN A 717 -0.48 -8.22 -9.88
C GLN A 717 0.90 -8.12 -10.53
N THR A 718 1.00 -8.21 -11.86
CA THR A 718 2.26 -7.88 -12.52
C THR A 718 2.60 -6.42 -12.24
N GLY A 719 3.77 -6.14 -11.68
CA GLY A 719 4.22 -4.78 -11.37
C GLY A 719 4.43 -3.94 -12.64
N VAL A 720 3.37 -3.27 -13.09
CA VAL A 720 3.43 -2.37 -14.24
C VAL A 720 3.85 -0.98 -13.77
N PRO A 721 4.88 -0.35 -14.39
CA PRO A 721 5.36 0.97 -13.99
C PRO A 721 4.24 1.98 -13.71
N GLY A 722 4.25 2.53 -12.49
CA GLY A 722 3.27 3.51 -12.03
C GLY A 722 1.97 2.93 -11.46
N MET A 723 1.69 1.64 -11.61
CA MET A 723 0.54 0.98 -10.99
C MET A 723 0.81 0.73 -9.49
N ALA A 724 -0.17 0.99 -8.63
CA ALA A 724 -0.06 0.67 -7.21
C ALA A 724 -1.42 0.25 -6.66
N GLY A 725 -1.41 -0.58 -5.63
CA GLY A 725 -2.61 -1.01 -4.90
C GLY A 725 -2.92 -0.02 -3.78
N ASN A 726 -4.22 0.26 -3.56
CA ASN A 726 -4.75 1.15 -2.53
C ASN A 726 -3.77 2.20 -2.03
N ASN A 727 -3.34 3.07 -2.96
CA ASN A 727 -2.40 4.15 -2.68
C ASN A 727 -3.09 5.25 -1.87
N LEU A 728 -3.24 5.01 -0.57
CA LEU A 728 -3.96 5.91 0.33
C LEU A 728 -3.03 6.93 0.99
N LYS A 729 -1.72 6.82 0.82
CA LYS A 729 -0.70 7.60 1.55
C LYS A 729 0.47 7.97 0.65
N GLY A 730 0.91 9.21 0.78
CA GLY A 730 2.07 9.73 0.07
C GLY A 730 2.63 10.98 0.73
N ASP A 731 3.80 11.37 0.29
CA ASP A 731 4.44 12.64 0.63
C ASP A 731 5.06 13.25 -0.64
N ILE A 732 5.40 14.54 -0.57
CA ILE A 732 6.04 15.28 -1.66
C ILE A 732 7.20 16.11 -1.12
N ILE A 733 8.27 16.18 -1.89
CA ILE A 733 9.42 17.04 -1.60
C ILE A 733 9.87 17.81 -2.83
N SER A 734 10.55 18.93 -2.60
CA SER A 734 11.27 19.69 -3.61
C SER A 734 12.78 19.43 -3.51
N LEU A 735 13.43 19.17 -4.63
CA LEU A 735 14.88 18.96 -4.70
C LEU A 735 15.41 19.42 -6.07
N ASN A 736 16.39 20.31 -6.06
CA ASN A 736 17.05 20.85 -7.26
C ASN A 736 16.10 21.45 -8.32
N GLY A 737 14.97 22.02 -7.88
CA GLY A 737 13.97 22.63 -8.77
C GLY A 737 12.95 21.65 -9.38
N ASP A 738 13.09 20.36 -9.09
CA ASP A 738 12.12 19.32 -9.41
C ASP A 738 11.32 18.92 -8.16
N LEU A 739 10.16 18.31 -8.36
CA LEU A 739 9.37 17.71 -7.28
C LEU A 739 9.44 16.20 -7.34
N TYR A 740 9.40 15.56 -6.18
CA TYR A 740 9.34 14.11 -6.06
C TYR A 740 8.15 13.71 -5.20
N ILE A 741 7.25 12.90 -5.76
CA ILE A 741 6.13 12.30 -5.04
C ILE A 741 6.54 10.88 -4.65
N LEU A 742 6.48 10.60 -3.36
CA LEU A 742 6.67 9.27 -2.80
C LEU A 742 5.31 8.76 -2.33
N HIS A 743 4.97 7.52 -2.66
CA HIS A 743 3.67 6.97 -2.27
C HIS A 743 3.70 5.46 -2.03
N GLY A 744 2.74 4.99 -1.22
CA GLY A 744 2.61 3.58 -0.88
C GLY A 744 2.13 2.71 -2.04
N ASP A 745 2.25 1.41 -1.83
CA ASP A 745 1.73 0.36 -2.70
C ASP A 745 1.24 -0.82 -1.85
N GLU A 746 0.14 -1.42 -2.31
CA GLU A 746 -0.51 -2.58 -1.74
C GLU A 746 -0.41 -3.78 -2.70
N GLY A 747 0.82 -4.24 -2.95
CA GLY A 747 1.09 -5.55 -3.55
C GLY A 747 1.38 -5.59 -5.05
N TRP A 748 1.43 -4.45 -5.76
CA TRP A 748 1.80 -4.47 -7.18
C TRP A 748 3.31 -4.53 -7.41
N HIS A 749 4.07 -3.87 -6.55
CA HIS A 749 5.51 -3.70 -6.65
C HIS A 749 6.24 -4.06 -5.36
N GLY A 750 5.57 -4.04 -4.20
CA GLY A 750 6.19 -4.35 -2.91
C GLY A 750 7.24 -3.32 -2.51
N GLY A 751 6.98 -2.03 -2.73
CA GLY A 751 7.91 -0.93 -2.41
C GLY A 751 7.27 0.45 -2.50
N ILE A 752 7.95 1.48 -1.95
CA ILE A 752 7.48 2.87 -2.02
C ILE A 752 7.79 3.41 -3.41
N HIS A 753 6.78 3.90 -4.14
CA HIS A 753 6.96 4.46 -5.48
C HIS A 753 7.64 5.83 -5.43
N ILE A 754 8.39 6.16 -6.48
CA ILE A 754 8.93 7.50 -6.71
C ILE A 754 8.46 8.02 -8.07
N TRP A 755 7.82 9.18 -8.07
CA TRP A 755 7.55 9.97 -9.28
C TRP A 755 8.37 11.25 -9.25
N LYS A 756 9.07 11.55 -10.34
CA LYS A 756 9.76 12.82 -10.57
C LYS A 756 8.88 13.72 -11.45
N ILE A 757 8.70 14.96 -11.02
CA ILE A 757 7.98 16.00 -11.75
C ILE A 757 8.98 17.12 -12.04
N SER A 758 9.20 17.38 -13.32
CA SER A 758 10.27 18.27 -13.77
C SER A 758 9.77 19.30 -14.77
N ASN A 759 10.62 20.28 -15.08
CA ASN A 759 10.33 21.38 -16.00
C ASN A 759 9.15 22.25 -15.50
N LEU A 760 9.06 22.46 -14.18
CA LEU A 760 7.99 23.25 -13.53
C LEU A 760 8.07 24.74 -13.89
N ASN A 761 9.26 25.25 -14.17
CA ASN A 761 9.48 26.60 -14.70
C ASN A 761 8.86 26.83 -16.10
N SER A 762 8.41 25.78 -16.79
CA SER A 762 7.66 25.90 -18.04
C SER A 762 6.23 26.40 -17.87
N ILE A 763 5.70 26.34 -16.64
CA ILE A 763 4.35 26.81 -16.33
C ILE A 763 4.29 28.33 -16.48
N LYS A 764 3.41 28.80 -17.37
CA LYS A 764 3.19 30.23 -17.66
C LYS A 764 1.71 30.56 -17.59
N GLU A 765 1.41 31.74 -17.06
CA GLU A 765 0.07 32.30 -17.01
C GLU A 765 -0.04 33.46 -18.00
N PHE A 766 -1.08 33.46 -18.83
CA PHE A 766 -1.47 34.59 -19.66
C PHE A 766 -2.76 35.17 -19.11
N ASN A 767 -2.78 36.48 -18.86
CA ASN A 767 -3.96 37.19 -18.37
C ASN A 767 -4.56 38.00 -19.53
N ILE A 768 -5.84 37.76 -19.84
CA ILE A 768 -6.56 38.45 -20.91
C ILE A 768 -7.78 39.13 -20.28
N PRO A 769 -7.83 40.47 -20.22
CA PRO A 769 -9.01 41.18 -19.74
C PRO A 769 -10.24 40.81 -20.57
N THR A 770 -11.37 40.57 -19.92
CA THR A 770 -12.64 40.53 -20.67
C THR A 770 -13.05 41.96 -20.97
N ALA A 771 -13.43 42.25 -22.22
CA ALA A 771 -13.83 43.59 -22.59
C ALA A 771 -15.03 44.05 -21.76
N LYS A 772 -14.94 45.25 -21.17
CA LYS A 772 -16.10 45.99 -20.69
C LYS A 772 -16.94 46.31 -21.92
N ASN A 773 -18.14 45.75 -22.01
CA ASN A 773 -19.14 46.26 -22.94
C ASN A 773 -19.93 47.35 -22.23
#